data_AF-A0A1H7NTN9-F1
#
_entry.id   AF-A0A1H7NTN9-F1
#
_cell.length_a   1.000
_cell.length_b   1.000
_cell.length_c   1.000
_cell.angle_alpha   90.00
_cell.angle_beta   90.00
_cell.angle_gamma   90.00
#
_symmetry.space_group_name_H-M   'P 1'
#
loop_
_entity.id
_entity.type
_entity.pdbx_description
1 polymer ?
#
loop_
_entity_poly.entity_id
_entity_poly.type
_entity_poly.pdbx_seq_one_letter_code
_entity_poly.pdbx_strand_id
1 'polypeptide(L)'
;MTSSQQKQAFWRWRLGPTDAKPAAQNCAFQQTIRQLRKRWQQRFILQQVLLFLPKCFAAMGLLVFVLVSVPLVTFTNGLLLAFVLLLMAIALKLMLLKRSRAYANITDTNVIAHFNQGFADLEHSTQLLAKQPGQLSSLEQLQTAKIQPRFKAIIKQQSQHNYPDLSPTIAKRTLTLHSMAALMFCVLLAFSHSMRLVDKTLAWYQAQLSAQPNTLSPSAIAQQPPVLDILAQQVQIVPPAYSIGHQQAKSWRSESLDITTLVGSSAQWHFTFSQPNLTYAMVFSNGERHILQKNADGSHSLQRKLMTSMVYHLSVVEQDVAKAENFASIYRIALTPDQAPNIRFIYPKNTVTEYAKNSVPKVHTQVQITDDFAVSQVKILSSIAKGTGEAVKFRDQQFDFDRSELQHGKQHYFKTWSLAALGMVPGDELYFSVIATDNRQPEPQQSRSETKIIRWLEQESSTINAEGIVIDFMPEYFKSQRQIIIDTLELIADKSQLKKHEFTERSELLGVAQSALKVKYGQYLGDESAEQHSVGVTMDKEHSSAEQAQPEVHVHDHGGASNAVITPESPQHALLEHEHNGVQQGLDLSGKMALINRYGHNHEDTDVGVMTSQDPKALMKQSLANMWQAELHLMLAEPKRALPFEQQALQLLKLAKKAERIYVKRLGFEPPPVTEQRRYQGEQTDILDQGLQQAHFHPSQLSNQTQLAFAKLLELVQRFLQTGTDADVASQQALLSTKDASTALAQVRTDKGVLTIAQLALVEAAKQGIVQLIEKRPALVAALAVLEQILLEQQLQLSQCRACLRLLAGELEQLLPQPLATPHSKVTDFIHQQPLIKHYGQFLEDNL
;
A
#
# COMPACT_ATOMS: atom_id res chain seq x y z
N MET A 1 -82.31 22.98 -2.31
CA MET A 1 -81.75 23.46 -3.59
C MET A 1 -80.31 23.90 -3.38
N THR A 2 -79.36 22.97 -3.26
CA THR A 2 -77.93 23.32 -3.08
C THR A 2 -77.06 22.13 -3.49
N SER A 3 -77.21 21.60 -4.70
CA SER A 3 -76.29 20.58 -5.25
C SER A 3 -75.52 21.04 -6.49
N SER A 4 -75.79 22.25 -7.02
CA SER A 4 -75.05 22.80 -8.17
C SER A 4 -73.93 23.80 -7.78
N GLN A 5 -73.97 24.42 -6.60
CA GLN A 5 -72.89 25.32 -6.14
C GLN A 5 -71.72 24.57 -5.45
N GLN A 6 -71.95 23.41 -4.83
CA GLN A 6 -70.86 22.62 -4.22
C GLN A 6 -70.04 21.84 -5.25
N LYS A 7 -70.63 21.45 -6.40
CA LYS A 7 -69.90 20.76 -7.48
C LYS A 7 -69.01 21.69 -8.31
N GLN A 8 -69.22 23.01 -8.28
CA GLN A 8 -68.34 23.98 -8.94
C GLN A 8 -67.14 24.43 -8.07
N ALA A 9 -67.19 24.23 -6.75
CA ALA A 9 -66.05 24.47 -5.87
C ALA A 9 -65.01 23.31 -5.92
N PHE A 10 -65.47 22.07 -6.11
CA PHE A 10 -64.58 20.90 -6.16
C PHE A 10 -63.76 20.78 -7.47
N TRP A 11 -64.23 21.40 -8.56
CA TRP A 11 -63.52 21.41 -9.85
C TRP A 11 -62.57 22.61 -10.04
N ARG A 12 -62.63 23.63 -9.17
CA ARG A 12 -61.73 24.80 -9.23
C ARG A 12 -60.49 24.72 -8.35
N TRP A 13 -60.41 23.77 -7.43
CA TRP A 13 -59.19 23.54 -6.64
C TRP A 13 -58.17 22.61 -7.33
N ARG A 14 -58.52 22.08 -8.52
CA ARG A 14 -57.65 21.15 -9.28
C ARG A 14 -56.84 21.83 -10.40
N LEU A 15 -56.95 23.15 -10.58
CA LEU A 15 -56.30 23.83 -11.69
C LEU A 15 -55.74 25.20 -11.29
N GLY A 16 -54.48 25.20 -10.80
CA GLY A 16 -53.52 26.31 -10.93
C GLY A 16 -52.40 26.31 -9.86
N PRO A 17 -51.10 26.54 -10.20
CA PRO A 17 -50.50 26.75 -11.51
C PRO A 17 -49.62 25.57 -11.96
N THR A 18 -49.96 25.02 -13.14
CA THR A 18 -49.05 24.26 -14.03
C THR A 18 -48.15 23.20 -13.38
N ASP A 19 -48.73 22.03 -13.10
CA ASP A 19 -47.97 20.78 -13.03
C ASP A 19 -47.38 20.49 -14.40
N ALA A 20 -46.22 21.09 -14.69
CA ALA A 20 -45.34 20.59 -15.72
C ALA A 20 -45.09 19.12 -15.36
N LYS A 21 -45.50 18.19 -16.24
CA LYS A 21 -45.23 16.75 -16.12
C LYS A 21 -43.85 16.53 -15.49
N PRO A 22 -43.65 15.59 -14.55
CA PRO A 22 -42.37 15.45 -13.85
C PRO A 22 -41.17 15.25 -14.81
N ALA A 23 -41.41 14.71 -16.01
CA ALA A 23 -40.45 14.68 -17.11
C ALA A 23 -40.04 16.07 -17.66
N ALA A 24 -40.96 17.04 -17.73
CA ALA A 24 -40.71 18.40 -18.16
C ALA A 24 -39.92 19.21 -17.12
N GLN A 25 -40.10 18.92 -15.83
CA GLN A 25 -39.36 19.58 -14.74
C GLN A 25 -37.88 19.15 -14.71
N ASN A 26 -37.61 17.86 -14.89
CA ASN A 26 -36.24 17.36 -15.04
C ASN A 26 -35.56 17.92 -16.30
N CYS A 27 -36.32 18.05 -17.40
CA CYS A 27 -35.83 18.68 -18.62
C CYS A 27 -35.44 20.15 -18.37
N ALA A 28 -36.25 20.92 -17.65
CA ALA A 28 -35.97 22.31 -17.30
C ALA A 28 -34.73 22.46 -16.37
N PHE A 29 -34.56 21.55 -15.41
CA PHE A 29 -33.37 21.52 -14.54
C PHE A 29 -32.10 21.23 -15.35
N GLN A 30 -32.11 20.18 -16.18
CA GLN A 30 -30.97 19.84 -17.03
C GLN A 30 -30.64 20.94 -18.03
N GLN A 31 -31.64 21.63 -18.59
CA GLN A 31 -31.42 22.80 -19.44
C GLN A 31 -30.73 23.95 -18.68
N THR A 32 -31.18 24.23 -17.45
CA THR A 32 -30.59 25.27 -16.59
C THR A 32 -29.11 24.97 -16.26
N ILE A 33 -28.81 23.73 -15.86
CA ILE A 33 -27.43 23.29 -15.58
C ILE A 33 -26.56 23.35 -16.84
N ARG A 34 -27.06 22.93 -18.00
CA ARG A 34 -26.33 23.04 -19.27
C ARG A 34 -26.05 24.49 -19.66
N GLN A 35 -26.99 25.42 -19.42
CA GLN A 35 -26.78 26.85 -19.66
C GLN A 35 -25.70 27.42 -18.74
N LEU A 36 -25.71 27.06 -17.45
CA LEU A 36 -24.69 27.44 -16.49
C LEU A 36 -23.31 26.86 -16.88
N ARG A 37 -23.25 25.57 -17.24
CA ARG A 37 -22.03 24.92 -17.74
C ARG A 37 -21.45 25.67 -18.94
N LYS A 38 -22.27 26.01 -19.94
CA LYS A 38 -21.81 26.76 -21.12
C LYS A 38 -21.24 28.12 -20.73
N ARG A 39 -21.88 28.83 -19.80
CA ARG A 39 -21.38 30.12 -19.29
C ARG A 39 -20.05 29.96 -18.54
N TRP A 40 -19.90 28.91 -17.75
CA TRP A 40 -18.65 28.60 -17.05
C TRP A 40 -17.51 28.29 -18.03
N GLN A 41 -17.79 27.48 -19.04
CA GLN A 41 -16.85 27.20 -20.13
C GLN A 41 -16.44 28.48 -20.87
N GLN A 42 -17.39 29.36 -21.19
CA GLN A 42 -17.11 30.65 -21.83
C GLN A 42 -16.26 31.57 -20.94
N ARG A 43 -16.59 31.70 -19.66
CA ARG A 43 -15.81 32.54 -18.71
C ARG A 43 -14.42 31.98 -18.46
N PHE A 44 -14.28 30.66 -18.35
CA PHE A 44 -12.98 30.00 -18.22
C PHE A 44 -12.09 30.27 -19.44
N ILE A 45 -12.63 30.12 -20.66
CA ILE A 45 -11.91 30.45 -21.88
C ILE A 45 -11.54 31.94 -21.89
N LEU A 46 -12.50 32.82 -21.61
CA LEU A 46 -12.27 34.28 -21.60
C LEU A 46 -11.15 34.65 -20.62
N GLN A 47 -11.17 34.11 -19.41
CA GLN A 47 -10.15 34.37 -18.39
C GLN A 47 -8.76 33.87 -18.82
N GLN A 48 -8.67 32.66 -19.37
CA GLN A 48 -7.39 32.10 -19.81
C GLN A 48 -6.81 32.84 -21.02
N VAL A 49 -7.65 33.30 -21.94
CA VAL A 49 -7.24 34.15 -23.06
C VAL A 49 -6.78 35.52 -22.57
N LEU A 50 -7.52 36.12 -21.64
CA LEU A 50 -7.17 37.44 -21.07
C LEU A 50 -5.84 37.40 -20.30
N LEU A 51 -5.56 36.32 -19.57
CA LEU A 51 -4.27 36.11 -18.89
C LEU A 51 -3.10 35.81 -19.83
N PHE A 52 -3.38 35.34 -21.05
CA PHE A 52 -2.36 35.06 -22.06
C PHE A 52 -1.95 36.30 -22.85
N LEU A 53 -2.88 37.25 -23.04
CA LEU A 53 -2.70 38.49 -23.81
C LEU A 53 -1.43 39.30 -23.44
N PRO A 54 -1.12 39.55 -22.15
CA PRO A 54 0.12 40.26 -21.77
C PRO A 54 1.40 39.53 -22.19
N LYS A 55 1.40 38.19 -22.18
CA LYS A 55 2.56 37.39 -22.58
C LYS A 55 2.80 37.47 -24.07
N CYS A 56 1.72 37.50 -24.86
CA CYS A 56 1.81 37.73 -26.30
C CYS A 56 2.37 39.11 -26.62
N PHE A 57 1.93 40.16 -25.91
CA PHE A 57 2.47 41.50 -26.10
C PHE A 57 3.96 41.58 -25.76
N ALA A 58 4.42 40.92 -24.69
CA ALA A 58 5.84 40.84 -24.37
C ALA A 58 6.66 40.11 -25.45
N ALA A 59 6.15 38.99 -25.98
CA ALA A 59 6.79 38.25 -27.06
C ALA A 59 6.85 39.06 -28.37
N MET A 60 5.78 39.80 -28.68
CA MET A 60 5.75 40.71 -29.83
C MET A 60 6.76 41.86 -29.65
N GLY A 61 6.87 42.43 -28.45
CA GLY A 61 7.87 43.45 -28.13
C GLY A 61 9.30 42.94 -28.32
N LEU A 62 9.58 41.70 -27.92
CA LEU A 62 10.86 41.03 -28.15
C LEU A 62 11.14 40.80 -29.64
N LEU A 63 10.15 40.36 -30.41
CA LEU A 63 10.30 40.14 -31.85
C LEU A 63 10.56 41.46 -32.60
N VAL A 64 9.86 42.53 -32.24
CA VAL A 64 10.11 43.87 -32.78
C VAL A 64 11.52 44.36 -32.40
N PHE A 65 11.93 44.15 -31.15
CA PHE A 65 13.29 44.51 -30.71
C PHE A 65 14.38 43.79 -31.52
N VAL A 66 14.22 42.48 -31.78
CA VAL A 66 15.15 41.70 -32.60
C VAL A 66 15.17 42.19 -34.05
N LEU A 67 14.00 42.47 -34.64
CA LEU A 67 13.88 42.99 -36.01
C LEU A 67 14.50 44.37 -36.19
N VAL A 68 14.45 45.23 -35.17
CA VAL A 68 15.10 46.55 -35.20
C VAL A 68 16.61 46.42 -34.96
N SER A 69 17.04 45.47 -34.12
CA SER A 69 18.46 45.28 -33.78
C SER A 69 19.25 44.51 -34.84
N VAL A 70 18.58 43.74 -35.71
CA VAL A 70 19.21 42.93 -36.77
C VAL A 70 18.65 43.36 -38.13
N PRO A 71 19.45 43.92 -39.06
CA PRO A 71 18.98 44.51 -40.30
C PRO A 71 18.69 43.44 -41.39
N LEU A 72 17.95 42.38 -41.05
CA LEU A 72 17.71 41.24 -41.95
C LEU A 72 16.37 41.34 -42.73
N VAL A 73 15.41 42.13 -42.25
CA VAL A 73 14.04 42.22 -42.82
C VAL A 73 13.56 43.68 -42.84
N THR A 74 12.87 44.10 -43.90
CA THR A 74 12.23 45.43 -43.94
C THR A 74 11.15 45.56 -42.86
N PHE A 75 11.15 46.70 -42.16
CA PHE A 75 10.30 46.97 -40.98
C PHE A 75 8.80 46.67 -41.19
N THR A 76 8.29 46.95 -42.39
CA THR A 76 6.88 46.70 -42.77
C THR A 76 6.53 45.22 -42.85
N ASN A 77 7.41 44.39 -43.41
CA ASN A 77 7.20 42.94 -43.53
C ASN A 77 7.32 42.24 -42.16
N GLY A 78 8.20 42.75 -41.28
CA GLY A 78 8.36 42.25 -39.91
C GLY A 78 7.12 42.46 -39.04
N LEU A 79 6.46 43.62 -39.14
CA LEU A 79 5.22 43.90 -38.41
C LEU A 79 4.05 43.02 -38.85
N LEU A 80 3.91 42.77 -40.16
CA LEU A 80 2.87 41.90 -40.69
C LEU A 80 3.07 40.45 -40.22
N LEU A 81 4.32 39.96 -40.24
CA LEU A 81 4.67 38.64 -39.73
C LEU A 81 4.38 38.51 -38.23
N ALA A 82 4.70 39.53 -37.43
CA ALA A 82 4.40 39.57 -36.00
C ALA A 82 2.89 39.47 -35.72
N PHE A 83 2.07 40.18 -36.50
CA PHE A 83 0.61 40.14 -36.37
C PHE A 83 0.03 38.77 -36.74
N VAL A 84 0.54 38.13 -37.79
CA VAL A 84 0.13 36.77 -38.17
C VAL A 84 0.50 35.75 -37.10
N LEU A 85 1.72 35.83 -36.55
CA LEU A 85 2.17 34.95 -35.47
C LEU A 85 1.34 35.13 -34.19
N LEU A 86 0.93 36.38 -33.88
CA LEU A 86 0.04 36.67 -32.75
C LEU A 86 -1.32 35.98 -32.90
N LEU A 87 -1.95 36.10 -34.08
CA LEU A 87 -3.24 35.45 -34.36
C LEU A 87 -3.12 33.92 -34.28
N MET A 88 -2.03 33.36 -34.81
CA MET A 88 -1.76 31.92 -34.75
C MET A 88 -1.54 31.44 -33.30
N ALA A 89 -0.81 32.20 -32.48
CA ALA A 89 -0.59 31.87 -31.07
C ALA A 89 -1.89 31.89 -30.25
N ILE A 90 -2.76 32.86 -30.50
CA ILE A 90 -4.09 32.93 -29.86
C ILE A 90 -4.95 31.75 -30.30
N ALA A 91 -4.97 31.41 -31.59
CA ALA A 91 -5.71 30.27 -32.12
C ALA A 91 -5.20 28.93 -31.54
N LEU A 92 -3.88 28.74 -31.47
CA LEU A 92 -3.26 27.56 -30.87
C LEU A 92 -3.60 27.46 -29.38
N LYS A 93 -3.56 28.58 -28.65
CA LYS A 93 -3.92 28.60 -27.22
C LYS A 93 -5.38 28.22 -27.00
N LEU A 94 -6.30 28.72 -27.83
CA LEU A 94 -7.71 28.34 -27.80
C LEU A 94 -7.91 26.84 -28.05
N MET A 95 -7.17 26.28 -29.00
CA MET A 95 -7.21 24.84 -29.31
C MET A 95 -6.70 24.00 -28.13
N LEU A 96 -5.55 24.36 -27.56
CA LEU A 96 -4.96 23.68 -26.40
C LEU A 96 -5.86 23.79 -25.15
N LEU A 97 -6.51 24.94 -24.96
CA LEU A 97 -7.46 25.15 -23.86
C LEU A 97 -8.66 24.21 -23.96
N LYS A 98 -9.26 24.06 -25.14
CA LYS A 98 -10.38 23.13 -25.36
C LYS A 98 -9.98 21.66 -25.15
N ARG A 99 -8.72 21.31 -25.39
CA ARG A 99 -8.15 19.96 -25.14
C ARG A 99 -7.68 19.75 -23.69
N SER A 100 -7.62 20.81 -22.89
CA SER A 100 -7.08 20.73 -21.52
C SER A 100 -8.01 19.94 -20.59
N ARG A 101 -7.41 19.20 -19.64
CA ARG A 101 -8.15 18.48 -18.59
C ARG A 101 -9.02 19.43 -17.76
N ALA A 102 -8.54 20.65 -17.51
CA ALA A 102 -9.30 21.66 -16.76
C ALA A 102 -10.61 22.06 -17.47
N TYR A 103 -10.61 22.17 -18.81
CA TYR A 103 -11.83 22.41 -19.58
C TYR A 103 -12.73 21.17 -19.66
N ALA A 104 -12.14 19.98 -19.83
CA ALA A 104 -12.86 18.71 -19.86
C ALA A 104 -13.54 18.37 -18.51
N ASN A 105 -12.95 18.82 -17.40
CA ASN A 105 -13.51 18.65 -16.06
C ASN A 105 -14.72 19.54 -15.76
N ILE A 106 -15.11 20.47 -16.65
CA ILE A 106 -16.34 21.27 -16.48
C ILE A 106 -17.53 20.44 -17.01
N THR A 107 -17.92 19.42 -16.25
CA THR A 107 -19.05 18.52 -16.52
C THR A 107 -20.30 18.94 -15.74
N ASP A 108 -21.48 18.43 -16.14
CA ASP A 108 -22.74 18.69 -15.41
C ASP A 108 -22.66 18.21 -13.96
N THR A 109 -21.98 17.09 -13.71
CA THR A 109 -21.77 16.53 -12.36
C THR A 109 -20.95 17.44 -11.46
N ASN A 110 -19.90 18.06 -11.98
CA ASN A 110 -19.04 18.95 -11.19
C ASN A 110 -19.71 20.29 -10.92
N VAL A 111 -20.56 20.77 -11.83
CA VAL A 111 -21.41 21.95 -11.57
C VAL A 111 -22.39 21.63 -10.43
N ILE A 112 -23.08 20.49 -10.48
CA ILE A 112 -23.99 20.04 -9.41
C ILE A 112 -23.26 19.89 -8.06
N ALA A 113 -22.06 19.31 -8.06
CA ALA A 113 -21.23 19.20 -6.86
C ALA A 113 -20.84 20.56 -6.27
N HIS A 114 -20.53 21.54 -7.14
CA HIS A 114 -20.26 22.91 -6.70
C HIS A 114 -21.47 23.58 -6.05
N PHE A 115 -22.69 23.35 -6.58
CA PHE A 115 -23.92 23.85 -5.95
C PHE A 115 -24.15 23.24 -4.57
N ASN A 116 -23.92 21.93 -4.44
CA ASN A 116 -24.01 21.24 -3.16
C ASN A 116 -23.06 21.81 -2.11
N GLN A 117 -21.86 22.24 -2.52
CA GLN A 117 -20.87 22.84 -1.62
C GLN A 117 -21.12 24.33 -1.33
N GLY A 118 -21.64 25.08 -2.29
CA GLY A 118 -21.85 26.53 -2.18
C GLY A 118 -23.11 26.93 -1.41
N PHE A 119 -24.12 26.03 -1.31
CA PHE A 119 -25.41 26.34 -0.70
C PHE A 119 -25.83 25.26 0.28
N ALA A 120 -25.74 25.55 1.58
CA ALA A 120 -26.17 24.66 2.65
C ALA A 120 -27.67 24.27 2.55
N ASP A 121 -28.51 25.18 2.04
CA ASP A 121 -29.96 24.98 1.85
C ASP A 121 -30.34 23.80 0.94
N LEU A 122 -29.38 23.34 0.12
CA LEU A 122 -29.55 22.25 -0.83
C LEU A 122 -29.18 20.86 -0.26
N GLU A 123 -28.70 20.80 0.99
CA GLU A 123 -28.48 19.55 1.75
C GLU A 123 -27.69 18.49 0.95
N HIS A 124 -26.71 18.94 0.15
CA HIS A 124 -25.89 18.11 -0.77
C HIS A 124 -26.68 17.18 -1.72
N SER A 125 -27.95 17.49 -2.01
CA SER A 125 -28.89 16.57 -2.63
C SER A 125 -29.38 17.04 -4.02
N THR A 126 -28.74 18.05 -4.62
CA THR A 126 -29.12 18.57 -5.96
C THR A 126 -28.97 17.56 -7.09
N GLN A 127 -28.18 16.51 -6.90
CA GLN A 127 -28.03 15.42 -7.88
C GLN A 127 -29.32 14.64 -8.13
N LEU A 128 -30.27 14.65 -7.16
CA LEU A 128 -31.56 13.98 -7.30
C LEU A 128 -32.43 14.64 -8.37
N LEU A 129 -32.34 15.97 -8.53
CA LEU A 129 -33.02 16.73 -9.58
C LEU A 129 -32.55 16.38 -10.99
N ALA A 130 -31.40 15.71 -11.13
CA ALA A 130 -30.88 15.27 -12.42
C ALA A 130 -31.41 13.89 -12.87
N LYS A 131 -31.88 13.06 -11.93
CA LYS A 131 -32.37 11.70 -12.15
C LYS A 131 -33.83 11.69 -12.62
N GLN A 132 -34.23 10.68 -13.40
CA GLN A 132 -35.63 10.56 -13.85
C GLN A 132 -36.57 10.16 -12.70
N PRO A 133 -37.83 10.61 -12.67
CA PRO A 133 -38.73 10.43 -11.52
C PRO A 133 -39.02 8.94 -11.23
N GLY A 134 -39.03 8.12 -12.28
CA GLY A 134 -39.25 6.66 -12.18
C GLY A 134 -38.02 5.85 -11.72
N GLN A 135 -36.86 6.49 -11.57
CA GLN A 135 -35.63 5.87 -11.03
C GLN A 135 -35.35 6.31 -9.59
N LEU A 136 -36.23 7.14 -9.02
CA LEU A 136 -36.11 7.65 -7.66
C LEU A 136 -36.90 6.75 -6.71
N SER A 137 -36.29 6.40 -5.59
CA SER A 137 -36.97 5.80 -4.43
C SER A 137 -37.95 6.79 -3.78
N SER A 138 -38.92 6.29 -3.01
CA SER A 138 -39.92 7.15 -2.32
C SER A 138 -39.28 8.22 -1.42
N LEU A 139 -38.18 7.89 -0.73
CA LEU A 139 -37.44 8.87 0.08
C LEU A 139 -36.72 9.90 -0.79
N GLU A 140 -36.14 9.47 -1.92
CA GLU A 140 -35.53 10.40 -2.87
C GLU A 140 -36.57 11.33 -3.51
N GLN A 141 -37.81 10.87 -3.72
CA GLN A 141 -38.91 11.69 -4.24
C GLN A 141 -39.29 12.81 -3.26
N LEU A 142 -39.43 12.49 -1.97
CA LEU A 142 -39.66 13.46 -0.89
C LEU A 142 -38.55 14.51 -0.80
N GLN A 143 -37.29 14.07 -0.79
CA GLN A 143 -36.15 14.99 -0.74
C GLN A 143 -36.07 15.86 -2.01
N THR A 144 -36.42 15.30 -3.17
CA THR A 144 -36.52 16.05 -4.43
C THR A 144 -37.61 17.13 -4.35
N ALA A 145 -38.79 16.80 -3.81
CA ALA A 145 -39.90 17.75 -3.64
C ALA A 145 -39.52 18.91 -2.70
N LYS A 146 -38.77 18.64 -1.63
CA LYS A 146 -38.25 19.65 -0.69
C LYS A 146 -37.19 20.58 -1.32
N ILE A 147 -36.28 20.04 -2.11
CA ILE A 147 -35.14 20.80 -2.66
C ILE A 147 -35.52 21.61 -3.90
N GLN A 148 -36.45 21.11 -4.72
CA GLN A 148 -36.85 21.76 -5.97
C GLN A 148 -37.26 23.24 -5.82
N PRO A 149 -38.12 23.65 -4.85
CA PRO A 149 -38.47 25.06 -4.66
C PRO A 149 -37.28 25.88 -4.15
N ARG A 150 -36.44 25.33 -3.27
CA ARG A 150 -35.22 26.00 -2.76
C ARG A 150 -34.22 26.27 -3.88
N PHE A 151 -33.97 25.29 -4.74
CA PHE A 151 -33.11 25.46 -5.91
C PHE A 151 -33.64 26.55 -6.86
N LYS A 152 -34.95 26.58 -7.14
CA LYS A 152 -35.56 27.64 -7.96
C LYS A 152 -35.41 29.02 -7.31
N ALA A 153 -35.55 29.11 -5.99
CA ALA A 153 -35.38 30.36 -5.25
C ALA A 153 -33.94 30.88 -5.35
N ILE A 154 -32.94 30.01 -5.14
CA ILE A 154 -31.51 30.37 -5.25
C ILE A 154 -31.18 30.88 -6.66
N ILE A 155 -31.62 30.17 -7.71
CA ILE A 155 -31.39 30.59 -9.10
C ILE A 155 -32.05 31.94 -9.38
N LYS A 156 -33.29 32.16 -8.91
CA LYS A 156 -34.03 33.42 -9.09
C LYS A 156 -33.37 34.59 -8.36
N GLN A 157 -32.99 34.41 -7.09
CA GLN A 157 -32.34 35.43 -6.27
C GLN A 157 -30.99 35.85 -6.88
N GLN A 158 -30.19 34.87 -7.30
CA GLN A 158 -28.89 35.12 -7.88
C GLN A 158 -28.96 35.71 -9.31
N SER A 159 -30.06 35.46 -10.03
CA SER A 159 -30.34 36.11 -11.31
C SER A 159 -30.52 37.61 -11.22
N GLN A 160 -31.05 38.11 -10.09
CA GLN A 160 -31.30 39.53 -9.88
C GLN A 160 -30.02 40.29 -9.47
N HIS A 161 -29.11 39.64 -8.75
CA HIS A 161 -27.85 40.23 -8.26
C HIS A 161 -26.64 39.97 -9.17
N ASN A 162 -26.87 39.63 -10.44
CA ASN A 162 -25.81 39.48 -11.45
C ASN A 162 -24.83 38.30 -11.20
N TYR A 163 -25.33 37.21 -10.59
CA TYR A 163 -24.65 35.91 -10.41
C TYR A 163 -23.18 35.93 -9.91
N PRO A 164 -22.81 36.71 -8.88
CA PRO A 164 -21.43 36.77 -8.39
C PRO A 164 -20.94 35.43 -7.83
N ASP A 165 -21.80 34.69 -7.11
CA ASP A 165 -21.42 33.43 -6.45
C ASP A 165 -21.54 32.21 -7.37
N LEU A 166 -22.31 32.35 -8.46
CA LEU A 166 -22.62 31.25 -9.37
C LEU A 166 -21.61 31.08 -10.49
N SER A 167 -20.53 31.85 -10.51
CA SER A 167 -19.54 31.79 -11.58
C SER A 167 -18.15 32.13 -11.06
N PRO A 168 -17.10 31.50 -11.58
CA PRO A 168 -15.74 31.76 -11.12
C PRO A 168 -15.40 33.24 -11.30
N THR A 169 -14.91 33.87 -10.23
CA THR A 169 -14.49 35.27 -10.25
C THR A 169 -13.24 35.41 -11.12
N ILE A 170 -13.25 36.39 -12.03
CA ILE A 170 -12.07 36.69 -12.86
C ILE A 170 -10.92 37.11 -11.94
N ALA A 171 -9.75 36.50 -12.09
CA ALA A 171 -8.55 36.79 -11.30
C ALA A 171 -7.92 38.15 -11.67
N LYS A 172 -8.64 39.26 -11.43
CA LYS A 172 -8.26 40.63 -11.81
C LYS A 172 -6.86 41.01 -11.31
N ARG A 173 -6.49 40.63 -10.09
CA ARG A 173 -5.16 40.89 -9.50
C ARG A 173 -4.02 40.23 -10.27
N THR A 174 -4.22 39.00 -10.74
CA THR A 174 -3.20 38.30 -11.52
C THR A 174 -3.04 38.92 -12.91
N LEU A 175 -4.14 39.36 -13.52
CA LEU A 175 -4.10 40.04 -14.81
C LEU A 175 -3.34 41.36 -14.72
N THR A 176 -3.61 42.19 -13.71
CA THR A 176 -2.93 43.48 -13.53
C THR A 176 -1.43 43.32 -13.29
N LEU A 177 -1.02 42.29 -12.52
CA LEU A 177 0.39 41.96 -12.31
C LEU A 177 1.09 41.56 -13.62
N HIS A 178 0.48 40.67 -14.41
CA HIS A 178 1.04 40.24 -15.69
C HIS A 178 1.13 41.39 -16.70
N SER A 179 0.13 42.29 -16.73
CA SER A 179 0.17 43.46 -17.60
C SER A 179 1.26 44.46 -17.18
N MET A 180 1.45 44.68 -15.88
CA MET A 180 2.54 45.52 -15.38
C MET A 180 3.92 44.93 -15.69
N ALA A 181 4.09 43.61 -15.52
CA ALA A 181 5.34 42.94 -15.84
C ALA A 181 5.66 42.98 -17.34
N ALA A 182 4.66 42.77 -18.19
CA ALA A 182 4.82 42.89 -19.64
C ALA A 182 5.19 44.33 -20.06
N LEU A 183 4.55 45.34 -19.46
CA LEU A 183 4.88 46.75 -19.70
C LEU A 183 6.34 47.05 -19.28
N MET A 184 6.74 46.63 -18.09
CA MET A 184 8.10 46.82 -17.58
C MET A 184 9.13 46.15 -18.50
N PHE A 185 8.85 44.94 -18.98
CA PHE A 185 9.71 44.23 -19.92
C PHE A 185 9.85 44.97 -21.26
N CYS A 186 8.75 45.48 -21.82
CA CYS A 186 8.81 46.29 -23.04
C CYS A 186 9.59 47.61 -22.84
N VAL A 187 9.46 48.26 -21.68
CA VAL A 187 10.24 49.45 -21.33
C VAL A 187 11.73 49.14 -21.22
N LEU A 188 12.09 48.00 -20.59
CA LEU A 188 13.48 47.53 -20.52
C LEU A 188 14.07 47.23 -21.89
N LEU A 189 13.30 46.60 -22.79
CA LEU A 189 13.73 46.36 -24.17
C LEU A 189 13.96 47.68 -24.91
N ALA A 190 13.02 48.64 -24.83
CA ALA A 190 13.17 49.95 -25.44
C ALA A 190 14.38 50.73 -24.89
N PHE A 191 14.61 50.67 -23.57
CA PHE A 191 15.78 51.26 -22.92
C PHE A 191 17.08 50.59 -23.38
N SER A 192 17.10 49.27 -23.49
CA SER A 192 18.28 48.53 -23.94
C SER A 192 18.67 48.83 -25.39
N HIS A 193 17.67 49.05 -26.25
CA HIS A 193 17.87 49.53 -27.62
C HIS A 193 18.42 50.97 -27.62
N SER A 194 17.80 51.88 -26.86
CA SER A 194 18.24 53.28 -26.77
C SER A 194 19.68 53.41 -26.27
N MET A 195 20.12 52.53 -25.37
CA MET A 195 21.46 52.53 -24.80
C MET A 195 22.48 51.73 -25.63
N ARG A 196 22.06 51.14 -26.76
CA ARG A 196 22.87 50.27 -27.63
C ARG A 196 23.62 49.19 -26.84
N LEU A 197 22.96 48.63 -25.82
CA LEU A 197 23.59 47.63 -24.95
C LEU A 197 23.94 46.36 -25.74
N VAL A 198 23.07 45.97 -26.68
CA VAL A 198 23.26 44.78 -27.54
C VAL A 198 24.48 44.94 -28.47
N ASP A 199 24.67 46.11 -29.07
CA ASP A 199 25.82 46.39 -29.94
C ASP A 199 27.14 46.28 -29.16
N LYS A 200 27.16 46.78 -27.91
CA LYS A 200 28.32 46.68 -27.02
C LYS A 200 28.62 45.24 -26.60
N THR A 201 27.60 44.44 -26.32
CA THR A 201 27.78 43.03 -25.97
C THR A 201 28.18 42.16 -27.16
N LEU A 202 27.65 42.46 -28.35
CA LEU A 202 27.99 41.75 -29.58
C LEU A 202 29.44 42.05 -30.01
N ALA A 203 29.87 43.31 -29.87
CA ALA A 203 31.26 43.72 -30.11
C ALA A 203 32.24 43.04 -29.11
N TRP A 204 31.86 42.93 -27.84
CA TRP A 204 32.65 42.18 -26.84
C TRP A 204 32.73 40.68 -27.17
N TYR A 205 31.62 40.06 -27.58
CA TYR A 205 31.58 38.65 -27.95
C TYR A 205 32.38 38.34 -29.24
N GLN A 206 32.30 39.22 -30.26
CA GLN A 206 33.12 39.11 -31.47
C GLN A 206 34.61 39.31 -31.20
N ALA A 207 34.98 40.14 -30.23
CA ALA A 207 36.37 40.27 -29.77
C ALA A 207 36.88 38.97 -29.14
N GLN A 208 36.01 38.19 -28.48
CA GLN A 208 36.35 36.92 -27.86
C GLN A 208 36.45 35.75 -28.88
N LEU A 209 35.64 35.77 -29.93
CA LEU A 209 35.67 34.78 -31.03
C LEU A 209 36.88 34.94 -31.97
N SER A 210 37.50 36.13 -31.99
CA SER A 210 38.68 36.42 -32.81
C SER A 210 40.00 35.95 -32.18
N ALA A 211 39.96 35.43 -30.94
CA ALA A 211 41.09 34.81 -30.29
C ALA A 211 41.15 33.30 -30.60
N GLN A 212 41.66 32.94 -31.79
CA GLN A 212 42.04 31.56 -32.08
C GLN A 212 43.46 31.26 -31.58
N PRO A 213 43.69 30.09 -30.94
CA PRO A 213 45.03 29.52 -30.84
C PRO A 213 45.42 28.90 -32.19
N ASN A 214 46.55 29.34 -32.73
CA ASN A 214 47.12 28.81 -33.96
C ASN A 214 47.67 27.38 -33.77
N THR A 215 47.47 26.60 -34.83
CA THR A 215 48.30 25.50 -35.38
C THR A 215 47.70 24.10 -35.33
N LEU A 216 47.29 23.62 -36.51
CA LEU A 216 47.30 22.22 -36.90
C LEU A 216 48.10 22.12 -38.20
N SER A 217 49.21 21.39 -38.14
CA SER A 217 49.94 20.89 -39.32
C SER A 217 49.51 19.43 -39.56
N PRO A 218 49.28 18.99 -40.80
CA PRO A 218 48.98 17.60 -41.10
C PRO A 218 50.24 16.87 -41.61
N SER A 219 50.58 15.75 -40.98
CA SER A 219 51.02 14.49 -41.59
C SER A 219 51.84 13.65 -40.60
N ALA A 220 51.30 12.51 -40.18
CA ALA A 220 52.09 11.32 -39.90
C ALA A 220 51.19 10.08 -40.02
N ILE A 221 51.66 9.14 -40.84
CA ILE A 221 51.06 7.85 -41.12
C ILE A 221 51.23 6.92 -39.92
N ALA A 222 50.14 6.24 -39.58
CA ALA A 222 50.03 4.94 -38.89
C ALA A 222 50.96 4.63 -37.71
N GLN A 223 50.43 4.83 -36.50
CA GLN A 223 50.52 3.84 -35.42
C GLN A 223 49.12 3.69 -34.83
N GLN A 224 48.65 2.45 -34.65
CA GLN A 224 47.38 2.20 -33.95
C GLN A 224 47.44 2.90 -32.59
N PRO A 225 46.40 3.66 -32.18
CA PRO A 225 46.42 4.36 -30.91
C PRO A 225 46.60 3.32 -29.79
N PRO A 226 47.43 3.59 -28.78
CA PRO A 226 47.54 2.73 -27.62
C PRO A 226 46.15 2.60 -26.99
N VAL A 227 45.59 1.39 -27.01
CA VAL A 227 44.31 1.08 -26.39
C VAL A 227 44.47 1.34 -24.89
N LEU A 228 43.62 2.20 -24.36
CA LEU A 228 43.60 2.52 -22.95
C LEU A 228 43.13 1.30 -22.15
N ASP A 229 44.02 0.76 -21.32
CA ASP A 229 43.76 -0.39 -20.46
C ASP A 229 44.06 -0.10 -18.97
N ILE A 230 43.48 -0.93 -18.10
CA ILE A 230 43.65 -0.96 -16.65
C ILE A 230 44.76 -1.97 -16.33
N LEU A 231 45.92 -1.49 -15.87
CA LEU A 231 47.07 -2.33 -15.55
C LEU A 231 46.94 -3.04 -14.20
N ALA A 232 46.35 -2.36 -13.21
CA ALA A 232 46.08 -2.92 -11.90
C ALA A 232 44.85 -2.25 -11.27
N GLN A 233 44.08 -3.04 -10.52
CA GLN A 233 42.91 -2.58 -9.78
C GLN A 233 42.86 -3.24 -8.41
N GLN A 234 42.50 -2.45 -7.40
CA GLN A 234 42.33 -2.95 -6.03
C GLN A 234 41.28 -2.13 -5.30
N VAL A 235 40.39 -2.82 -4.58
CA VAL A 235 39.39 -2.21 -3.71
C VAL A 235 39.69 -2.60 -2.27
N GLN A 236 39.85 -1.61 -1.41
CA GLN A 236 39.93 -1.81 0.04
C GLN A 236 38.58 -1.47 0.66
N ILE A 237 38.01 -2.40 1.42
CA ILE A 237 36.71 -2.24 2.07
C ILE A 237 36.92 -2.22 3.59
N VAL A 238 36.35 -1.22 4.23
CA VAL A 238 36.34 -1.02 5.67
C VAL A 238 34.88 -1.04 6.14
N PRO A 239 34.43 -2.10 6.84
CA PRO A 239 33.06 -2.19 7.31
C PRO A 239 32.82 -1.20 8.47
N PRO A 240 31.55 -0.95 8.85
CA PRO A 240 31.23 -0.09 9.99
C PRO A 240 31.87 -0.58 11.29
N ALA A 241 32.30 0.33 12.16
CA ALA A 241 33.00 -0.02 13.39
C ALA A 241 32.19 -0.97 14.32
N TYR A 242 30.87 -0.81 14.37
CA TYR A 242 30.00 -1.65 15.20
C TYR A 242 29.94 -3.12 14.74
N SER A 243 30.17 -3.37 13.45
CA SER A 243 30.11 -4.71 12.87
C SER A 243 31.33 -5.57 13.20
N ILE A 244 32.41 -4.95 13.71
CA ILE A 244 33.68 -5.63 13.99
C ILE A 244 33.52 -6.46 15.28
N GLY A 245 33.06 -7.70 15.12
CA GLY A 245 33.10 -8.73 16.17
C GLY A 245 34.49 -9.37 16.32
N HIS A 246 34.64 -10.26 17.30
CA HIS A 246 35.90 -10.94 17.64
C HIS A 246 36.54 -11.76 16.49
N GLN A 247 35.89 -11.93 15.34
CA GLN A 247 36.38 -12.75 14.22
C GLN A 247 36.30 -12.09 12.83
N GLN A 248 35.95 -10.79 12.73
CA GLN A 248 35.87 -10.11 11.43
C GLN A 248 37.11 -9.26 11.14
N ALA A 249 37.56 -9.25 9.89
CA ALA A 249 38.72 -8.47 9.46
C ALA A 249 38.40 -6.96 9.52
N LYS A 250 39.27 -6.19 10.18
CA LYS A 250 39.16 -4.72 10.30
C LYS A 250 39.07 -4.01 8.95
N SER A 251 39.67 -4.60 7.91
CA SER A 251 39.53 -4.23 6.51
C SER A 251 40.05 -5.37 5.65
N TRP A 252 39.50 -5.53 4.44
CA TRP A 252 40.03 -6.48 3.45
C TRP A 252 40.27 -5.79 2.12
N ARG A 253 41.12 -6.41 1.29
CA ARG A 253 41.43 -5.95 -0.07
C ARG A 253 40.96 -6.99 -1.07
N SER A 254 40.40 -6.54 -2.19
CA SER A 254 39.89 -7.36 -3.29
C SER A 254 40.40 -6.80 -4.61
N GLU A 255 40.77 -7.68 -5.54
CA GLU A 255 41.07 -7.32 -6.93
C GLU A 255 39.79 -7.31 -7.79
N SER A 256 38.70 -7.92 -7.32
CA SER A 256 37.38 -7.78 -7.92
C SER A 256 36.78 -6.41 -7.58
N LEU A 257 36.22 -5.77 -8.60
CA LEU A 257 35.48 -4.51 -8.51
C LEU A 257 34.01 -4.70 -8.09
N ASP A 258 33.50 -5.93 -8.14
CA ASP A 258 32.20 -6.24 -7.54
C ASP A 258 32.32 -6.29 -6.01
N ILE A 259 31.50 -5.49 -5.33
CA ILE A 259 31.53 -5.28 -3.88
C ILE A 259 30.26 -5.87 -3.27
N THR A 260 30.43 -6.73 -2.26
CA THR A 260 29.34 -7.17 -1.37
C THR A 260 29.75 -6.84 0.07
N THR A 261 29.03 -5.96 0.75
CA THR A 261 29.39 -5.49 2.10
C THR A 261 28.17 -4.96 2.89
N LEU A 262 28.36 -4.49 4.12
CA LEU A 262 27.32 -3.92 4.96
C LEU A 262 27.00 -2.46 4.61
N VAL A 263 25.77 -2.04 4.84
CA VAL A 263 25.36 -0.63 4.75
C VAL A 263 26.20 0.21 5.72
N GLY A 264 26.76 1.31 5.23
CA GLY A 264 27.63 2.22 5.98
C GLY A 264 29.13 1.93 5.86
N SER A 265 29.53 0.88 5.13
CA SER A 265 30.95 0.57 4.85
C SER A 265 31.63 1.68 4.05
N SER A 266 32.94 1.85 4.22
CA SER A 266 33.76 2.69 3.34
C SER A 266 34.54 1.84 2.35
N ALA A 267 34.42 2.15 1.06
CA ALA A 267 35.20 1.55 -0.01
C ALA A 267 36.21 2.56 -0.57
N GLN A 268 37.43 2.09 -0.79
CA GLN A 268 38.52 2.85 -1.40
C GLN A 268 39.06 2.08 -2.60
N TRP A 269 38.88 2.62 -3.79
CA TRP A 269 39.39 2.05 -5.03
C TRP A 269 40.76 2.64 -5.34
N HIS A 270 41.65 1.80 -5.85
CA HIS A 270 42.95 2.14 -6.39
C HIS A 270 43.09 1.54 -7.78
N PHE A 271 43.43 2.37 -8.75
CA PHE A 271 43.60 1.98 -10.14
C PHE A 271 44.97 2.43 -10.64
N THR A 272 45.59 1.60 -11.46
CA THR A 272 46.77 1.96 -12.25
C THR A 272 46.38 1.81 -13.71
N PHE A 273 46.37 2.91 -14.45
CA PHE A 273 46.01 2.93 -15.87
C PHE A 273 47.26 2.99 -16.74
N SER A 274 47.16 2.46 -17.96
CA SER A 274 48.20 2.56 -18.99
C SER A 274 48.59 3.99 -19.34
N GLN A 275 47.68 4.96 -19.18
CA GLN A 275 47.93 6.39 -19.40
C GLN A 275 47.66 7.23 -18.12
N PRO A 276 48.67 7.50 -17.27
CA PRO A 276 48.46 8.14 -15.97
C PRO A 276 48.12 9.65 -16.02
N ASN A 277 48.22 10.27 -17.20
CA ASN A 277 47.99 11.72 -17.38
C ASN A 277 46.56 12.08 -17.77
N LEU A 278 45.71 11.10 -18.06
CA LEU A 278 44.30 11.32 -18.37
C LEU A 278 43.46 11.49 -17.10
N THR A 279 42.29 12.10 -17.27
CA THR A 279 41.33 12.31 -16.20
C THR A 279 40.28 11.20 -16.23
N TYR A 280 40.31 10.34 -15.21
CA TYR A 280 39.35 9.25 -15.06
C TYR A 280 38.21 9.66 -14.14
N ALA A 281 37.00 9.16 -14.43
CA ALA A 281 35.84 9.37 -13.59
C ALA A 281 35.01 8.08 -13.45
N MET A 282 34.51 7.83 -12.26
CA MET A 282 33.56 6.76 -11.97
C MET A 282 32.13 7.32 -12.07
N VAL A 283 31.30 6.67 -12.88
CA VAL A 283 29.89 7.05 -13.07
C VAL A 283 29.00 6.03 -12.38
N PHE A 284 28.14 6.50 -11.49
CA PHE A 284 27.20 5.69 -10.74
C PHE A 284 25.81 5.71 -11.38
N SER A 285 25.00 4.69 -11.11
CA SER A 285 23.66 4.53 -11.68
C SER A 285 22.66 5.64 -11.33
N ASN A 286 22.94 6.44 -10.30
CA ASN A 286 22.16 7.63 -9.96
C ASN A 286 22.53 8.87 -10.81
N GLY A 287 23.46 8.71 -11.77
CA GLY A 287 23.95 9.78 -12.63
C GLY A 287 25.10 10.59 -12.03
N GLU A 288 25.52 10.30 -10.80
CA GLU A 288 26.68 10.98 -10.21
C GLU A 288 27.98 10.56 -10.89
N ARG A 289 28.82 11.55 -11.20
CA ARG A 289 30.15 11.37 -11.79
C ARG A 289 31.21 11.86 -10.83
N HIS A 290 32.12 10.97 -10.42
CA HIS A 290 33.20 11.27 -9.47
C HIS A 290 34.55 11.11 -10.13
N ILE A 291 35.31 12.20 -10.20
CA ILE A 291 36.67 12.20 -10.75
C ILE A 291 37.60 11.47 -9.77
N LEU A 292 38.44 10.58 -10.30
CA LEU A 292 39.44 9.88 -9.49
C LEU A 292 40.60 10.83 -9.18
N GLN A 293 41.05 10.84 -7.92
CA GLN A 293 42.18 11.65 -7.47
C GLN A 293 43.48 10.98 -7.87
N LYS A 294 44.38 11.74 -8.52
CA LYS A 294 45.72 11.26 -8.89
C LYS A 294 46.64 11.33 -7.68
N ASN A 295 47.21 10.20 -7.29
CA ASN A 295 48.21 10.09 -6.23
C ASN A 295 49.61 10.45 -6.76
N ALA A 296 50.55 10.74 -5.85
CA ALA A 296 51.94 11.06 -6.19
C ALA A 296 52.64 9.95 -7.00
N ASP A 297 52.28 8.69 -6.74
CA ASP A 297 52.85 7.51 -7.39
C ASP A 297 52.27 7.24 -8.81
N GLY A 298 51.41 8.15 -9.31
CA GLY A 298 50.77 8.03 -10.62
C GLY A 298 49.51 7.15 -10.65
N SER A 299 49.19 6.45 -9.56
CA SER A 299 47.93 5.72 -9.38
C SER A 299 46.75 6.68 -9.16
N HIS A 300 45.53 6.24 -9.47
CA HIS A 300 44.30 6.98 -9.24
C HIS A 300 43.49 6.34 -8.11
N SER A 301 42.93 7.15 -7.22
CA SER A 301 42.13 6.67 -6.10
C SER A 301 40.79 7.39 -5.94
N LEU A 302 39.81 6.69 -5.36
CA LEU A 302 38.52 7.24 -4.97
C LEU A 302 38.12 6.60 -3.65
N GLN A 303 37.58 7.38 -2.72
CA GLN A 303 37.02 6.87 -1.47
C GLN A 303 35.56 7.30 -1.34
N ARG A 304 34.68 6.35 -0.95
CA ARG A 304 33.26 6.60 -0.71
C ARG A 304 32.75 5.84 0.51
N LYS A 305 31.69 6.38 1.11
CA LYS A 305 30.84 5.66 2.07
C LYS A 305 29.63 5.11 1.33
N LEU A 306 29.37 3.82 1.51
CA LEU A 306 28.34 3.07 0.79
C LEU A 306 27.07 3.02 1.64
N MET A 307 26.02 3.73 1.22
CA MET A 307 24.74 3.79 1.96
C MET A 307 23.62 3.05 1.24
N THR A 308 23.66 3.01 -0.09
CA THR A 308 22.67 2.35 -0.93
C THR A 308 23.36 1.42 -1.91
N SER A 309 22.73 0.30 -2.23
CA SER A 309 23.24 -0.60 -3.25
C SER A 309 23.16 0.09 -4.62
N MET A 310 24.16 -0.07 -5.48
CA MET A 310 24.23 0.66 -6.75
C MET A 310 25.13 -0.06 -7.74
N VAL A 311 25.18 0.42 -8.98
CA VAL A 311 26.14 -0.05 -9.98
C VAL A 311 26.97 1.12 -10.49
N TYR A 312 28.18 0.83 -10.97
CA TYR A 312 29.10 1.85 -11.47
C TYR A 312 29.94 1.32 -12.63
N HIS A 313 30.42 2.25 -13.45
CA HIS A 313 31.39 1.97 -14.50
C HIS A 313 32.48 3.05 -14.55
N LEU A 314 33.58 2.74 -15.21
CA LEU A 314 34.71 3.65 -15.40
C LEU A 314 34.56 4.42 -16.71
N SER A 315 34.81 5.73 -16.65
CA SER A 315 34.76 6.64 -17.79
C SER A 315 36.01 7.51 -17.84
N VAL A 316 36.30 8.04 -19.02
CA VAL A 316 37.39 8.98 -19.29
C VAL A 316 36.78 10.30 -19.74
N VAL A 317 37.37 11.43 -19.33
CA VAL A 317 36.88 12.76 -19.71
C VAL A 317 37.16 13.06 -21.18
N GLU A 318 38.33 12.67 -21.68
CA GLU A 318 38.77 12.86 -23.06
C GLU A 318 38.07 11.89 -24.03
N GLN A 319 37.55 12.41 -25.16
CA GLN A 319 36.64 11.69 -26.06
C GLN A 319 37.34 10.86 -27.16
N ASP A 320 38.57 11.17 -27.54
CA ASP A 320 39.27 10.59 -28.70
C ASP A 320 40.21 9.41 -28.40
N VAL A 321 40.03 8.73 -27.25
CA VAL A 321 40.90 7.61 -26.85
C VAL A 321 40.18 6.27 -27.03
N ALA A 322 40.80 5.35 -27.77
CA ALA A 322 40.32 3.97 -27.91
C ALA A 322 40.41 3.23 -26.56
N LYS A 323 39.29 2.67 -26.09
CA LYS A 323 39.15 2.07 -24.75
C LYS A 323 39.14 0.55 -24.82
N ALA A 324 39.76 -0.13 -23.85
CA ALA A 324 39.66 -1.58 -23.66
C ALA A 324 38.25 -2.00 -23.19
N GLU A 325 37.90 -3.28 -23.38
CA GLU A 325 36.61 -3.87 -22.97
C GLU A 325 36.31 -3.70 -21.47
N ASN A 326 37.35 -3.59 -20.64
CA ASN A 326 37.23 -3.39 -19.19
C ASN A 326 36.53 -2.06 -18.81
N PHE A 327 36.55 -1.06 -19.70
CA PHE A 327 35.82 0.21 -19.55
C PHE A 327 34.34 0.10 -19.95
N ALA A 328 33.96 -0.95 -20.67
CA ALA A 328 32.56 -1.26 -21.00
C ALA A 328 31.88 -2.19 -19.98
N SER A 329 32.62 -2.61 -18.95
CA SER A 329 32.15 -3.51 -17.90
C SER A 329 31.49 -2.73 -16.76
N ILE A 330 30.40 -3.28 -16.22
CA ILE A 330 29.65 -2.70 -15.11
C ILE A 330 29.87 -3.50 -13.84
N TYR A 331 30.17 -2.78 -12.77
CA TYR A 331 30.49 -3.34 -11.46
C TYR A 331 29.37 -3.07 -10.47
N ARG A 332 29.12 -4.03 -9.58
CA ARG A 332 27.99 -4.01 -8.65
C ARG A 332 28.44 -3.71 -7.23
N ILE A 333 27.63 -2.95 -6.51
CA ILE A 333 27.75 -2.72 -5.08
C ILE A 333 26.47 -3.25 -4.43
N ALA A 334 26.55 -4.44 -3.85
CA ALA A 334 25.48 -5.07 -3.10
C ALA A 334 25.66 -4.81 -1.59
N LEU A 335 24.72 -4.09 -0.99
CA LEU A 335 24.73 -3.80 0.45
C LEU A 335 23.71 -4.64 1.21
N THR A 336 24.15 -5.25 2.30
CA THR A 336 23.28 -5.97 3.25
C THR A 336 22.96 -5.04 4.44
N PRO A 337 21.67 -4.79 4.76
CA PRO A 337 21.29 -4.01 5.92
C PRO A 337 21.41 -4.85 7.22
N ASP A 338 21.63 -4.13 8.31
CA ASP A 338 21.68 -4.63 9.70
C ASP A 338 20.27 -5.03 10.20
N GLN A 339 20.18 -6.12 10.97
CA GLN A 339 18.92 -6.67 11.48
C GLN A 339 18.70 -6.30 12.95
N ALA A 340 17.47 -5.94 13.31
CA ALA A 340 17.15 -5.68 14.71
C ALA A 340 17.19 -6.98 15.55
N PRO A 341 17.49 -6.90 16.87
CA PRO A 341 17.62 -8.08 17.72
C PRO A 341 16.32 -8.89 17.80
N ASN A 342 16.42 -10.21 17.87
CA ASN A 342 15.27 -11.10 18.05
C ASN A 342 15.20 -11.59 19.51
N ILE A 343 14.00 -11.54 20.11
CA ILE A 343 13.74 -11.87 21.51
C ILE A 343 12.77 -13.06 21.60
N ARG A 344 13.20 -14.16 22.24
CA ARG A 344 12.38 -15.37 22.48
C ARG A 344 12.30 -15.69 23.98
N PHE A 345 11.10 -15.86 24.53
CA PHE A 345 10.94 -16.38 25.89
C PHE A 345 11.20 -17.89 25.94
N ILE A 346 12.02 -18.32 26.89
CA ILE A 346 12.17 -19.74 27.26
C ILE A 346 11.25 -20.06 28.45
N TYR A 347 11.15 -19.12 29.40
CA TYR A 347 10.23 -19.21 30.53
C TYR A 347 9.79 -17.80 30.99
N PRO A 348 8.52 -17.57 31.37
CA PRO A 348 7.39 -18.48 31.21
C PRO A 348 7.02 -18.67 29.73
N LYS A 349 6.65 -19.89 29.34
CA LYS A 349 6.18 -20.19 27.98
C LYS A 349 4.80 -19.56 27.74
N ASN A 350 3.87 -19.78 28.67
CA ASN A 350 2.51 -19.26 28.57
C ASN A 350 2.48 -17.73 28.67
N THR A 351 1.56 -17.11 27.93
CA THR A 351 1.31 -15.66 27.99
C THR A 351 0.78 -15.23 29.36
N VAL A 352 -0.03 -16.09 30.00
CA VAL A 352 -0.54 -15.87 31.35
C VAL A 352 0.00 -16.96 32.27
N THR A 353 0.56 -16.56 33.41
CA THR A 353 0.98 -17.48 34.49
C THR A 353 0.26 -17.07 35.77
N GLU A 354 -0.36 -18.03 36.45
CA GLU A 354 -1.18 -17.76 37.62
C GLU A 354 -0.56 -18.40 38.87
N TYR A 355 -0.67 -17.70 40.00
CA TYR A 355 -0.20 -18.16 41.31
C TYR A 355 -1.37 -18.18 42.29
N ALA A 356 -1.49 -19.25 43.06
CA ALA A 356 -2.51 -19.39 44.10
C ALA A 356 -2.31 -18.36 45.22
N LYS A 357 -3.42 -17.98 45.88
CA LYS A 357 -3.45 -16.98 46.96
C LYS A 357 -2.41 -17.24 48.04
N ASN A 358 -2.31 -18.49 48.50
CA ASN A 358 -1.48 -18.91 49.63
C ASN A 358 -0.02 -19.22 49.25
N SER A 359 0.38 -18.97 48.00
CA SER A 359 1.76 -19.17 47.56
C SER A 359 2.64 -17.95 47.86
N VAL A 360 3.96 -18.16 47.95
CA VAL A 360 4.95 -17.08 47.91
C VAL A 360 5.50 -17.04 46.48
N PRO A 361 4.83 -16.33 45.55
CA PRO A 361 5.11 -16.43 44.13
C PRO A 361 6.50 -15.87 43.81
N LYS A 362 7.36 -16.77 43.31
CA LYS A 362 8.65 -16.43 42.70
C LYS A 362 8.55 -16.68 41.21
N VAL A 363 8.54 -15.60 40.43
CA VAL A 363 8.49 -15.70 38.98
C VAL A 363 9.91 -15.85 38.47
N HIS A 364 10.20 -16.95 37.82
CA HIS A 364 11.42 -17.05 37.03
C HIS A 364 11.14 -16.51 35.63
N THR A 365 12.11 -15.85 35.02
CA THR A 365 12.02 -15.37 33.65
C THR A 365 13.34 -15.65 32.97
N GLN A 366 13.27 -16.36 31.85
CA GLN A 366 14.40 -16.71 31.01
C GLN A 366 14.09 -16.32 29.57
N VAL A 367 14.98 -15.53 28.98
CA VAL A 367 14.81 -14.95 27.64
C VAL A 367 16.08 -15.18 26.83
N GLN A 368 15.93 -15.70 25.63
CA GLN A 368 17.01 -15.84 24.67
C GLN A 368 16.95 -14.66 23.70
N ILE A 369 18.06 -13.92 23.56
CA ILE A 369 18.17 -12.78 22.65
C ILE A 369 19.28 -13.08 21.65
N THR A 370 18.99 -12.88 20.37
CA THR A 370 19.91 -13.16 19.26
C THR A 370 19.98 -11.97 18.32
N ASP A 371 21.18 -11.63 17.89
CA ASP A 371 21.50 -10.50 17.02
C ASP A 371 22.59 -10.94 16.02
N ASP A 372 22.69 -10.29 14.87
CA ASP A 372 23.73 -10.57 13.86
C ASP A 372 25.09 -9.95 14.23
N PHE A 373 25.11 -8.85 14.99
CA PHE A 373 26.34 -8.23 15.50
C PHE A 373 26.47 -8.33 17.02
N ALA A 374 25.88 -7.38 17.76
CA ALA A 374 25.92 -7.38 19.20
C ALA A 374 24.76 -6.60 19.80
N VAL A 375 24.16 -7.17 20.84
CA VAL A 375 23.19 -6.50 21.68
C VAL A 375 23.92 -5.57 22.64
N SER A 376 23.61 -4.26 22.61
CA SER A 376 24.22 -3.26 23.49
C SER A 376 23.53 -3.17 24.84
N GLN A 377 22.20 -3.29 24.86
CA GLN A 377 21.39 -3.11 26.06
C GLN A 377 20.13 -3.97 26.03
N VAL A 378 19.77 -4.52 27.18
CA VAL A 378 18.53 -5.27 27.38
C VAL A 378 17.84 -4.79 28.66
N LYS A 379 16.55 -4.47 28.56
CA LYS A 379 15.72 -3.96 29.65
C LYS A 379 14.40 -4.70 29.71
N ILE A 380 13.81 -4.74 30.91
CA ILE A 380 12.46 -5.24 31.12
C ILE A 380 11.56 -4.05 31.44
N LEU A 381 10.53 -3.83 30.62
CA LEU A 381 9.45 -2.90 30.92
C LEU A 381 8.32 -3.65 31.59
N SER A 382 7.91 -3.19 32.76
CA SER A 382 6.81 -3.77 33.51
C SER A 382 5.78 -2.74 33.96
N SER A 383 4.54 -3.18 34.11
CA SER A 383 3.43 -2.42 34.67
C SER A 383 2.70 -3.29 35.68
N ILE A 384 2.58 -2.80 36.91
CA ILE A 384 1.87 -3.50 37.99
C ILE A 384 0.50 -2.85 38.13
N ALA A 385 -0.54 -3.66 37.96
CA ALA A 385 -1.93 -3.27 38.16
C ALA A 385 -2.35 -3.66 39.58
N LYS A 386 -2.75 -2.68 40.39
CA LYS A 386 -3.21 -2.88 41.77
C LYS A 386 -4.69 -2.58 41.94
N GLY A 387 -5.39 -3.49 42.62
CA GLY A 387 -6.81 -3.36 42.98
C GLY A 387 -7.77 -4.09 42.04
N THR A 388 -9.02 -4.23 42.47
CA THR A 388 -10.08 -4.96 41.76
C THR A 388 -11.20 -4.02 41.28
N GLY A 389 -11.86 -4.35 40.18
CA GLY A 389 -13.00 -3.58 39.64
C GLY A 389 -12.61 -2.36 38.79
N GLU A 390 -13.32 -1.23 38.96
CA GLU A 390 -13.20 -0.03 38.10
C GLU A 390 -12.09 0.96 38.55
N ALA A 391 -11.47 0.74 39.71
CA ALA A 391 -10.48 1.64 40.32
C ALA A 391 -9.04 1.09 40.34
N VAL A 392 -8.62 0.41 39.27
CA VAL A 392 -7.27 -0.16 39.15
C VAL A 392 -6.22 0.95 39.00
N LYS A 393 -5.16 0.89 39.81
CA LYS A 393 -4.00 1.81 39.70
C LYS A 393 -2.82 1.11 39.05
N PHE A 394 -2.19 1.79 38.10
CA PHE A 394 -1.03 1.26 37.37
C PHE A 394 0.27 1.88 37.88
N ARG A 395 1.30 1.05 37.99
CA ARG A 395 2.66 1.48 38.35
C ARG A 395 3.66 0.88 37.36
N ASP A 396 4.16 1.73 36.49
CA ASP A 396 5.19 1.34 35.52
C ASP A 396 6.58 1.35 36.17
N GLN A 397 7.37 0.31 35.90
CA GLN A 397 8.73 0.19 36.40
C GLN A 397 9.61 -0.54 35.39
N GLN A 398 10.86 -0.08 35.27
CA GLN A 398 11.87 -0.72 34.46
C GLN A 398 12.82 -1.53 35.34
N PHE A 399 13.24 -2.70 34.84
CA PHE A 399 14.16 -3.59 35.52
C PHE A 399 15.26 -4.10 34.60
N ASP A 400 16.41 -4.41 35.18
CA ASP A 400 17.51 -5.11 34.52
C ASP A 400 17.49 -6.60 34.90
N PHE A 401 18.09 -7.44 34.07
CA PHE A 401 18.25 -8.88 34.33
C PHE A 401 19.27 -9.12 35.44
N ASP A 402 19.09 -10.20 36.22
CA ASP A 402 19.97 -10.52 37.35
C ASP A 402 21.29 -11.12 36.86
N ARG A 403 21.23 -11.91 35.79
CA ARG A 403 22.40 -12.52 35.15
C ARG A 403 22.15 -12.76 33.66
N SER A 404 23.23 -12.85 32.89
CA SER A 404 23.23 -13.32 31.51
C SER A 404 24.30 -14.40 31.33
N GLU A 405 24.01 -15.39 30.49
CA GLU A 405 24.90 -16.51 30.19
C GLU A 405 24.90 -16.78 28.69
N LEU A 406 26.05 -17.13 28.12
CA LEU A 406 26.15 -17.57 26.73
C LEU A 406 26.01 -19.09 26.68
N GLN A 407 24.88 -19.59 26.18
CA GLN A 407 24.60 -21.02 26.06
C GLN A 407 24.45 -21.39 24.57
N HIS A 408 25.24 -22.35 24.08
CA HIS A 408 25.23 -22.80 22.68
C HIS A 408 25.37 -21.65 21.65
N GLY A 409 26.17 -20.63 21.96
CA GLY A 409 26.37 -19.46 21.09
C GLY A 409 25.22 -18.44 21.11
N LYS A 410 24.22 -18.59 21.98
CA LYS A 410 23.10 -17.65 22.14
C LYS A 410 23.11 -17.05 23.53
N GLN A 411 22.78 -15.75 23.63
CA GLN A 411 22.72 -15.08 24.93
C GLN A 411 21.38 -15.33 25.61
N HIS A 412 21.46 -15.87 26.83
CA HIS A 412 20.33 -16.16 27.68
C HIS A 412 20.35 -15.19 28.87
N TYR A 413 19.21 -14.58 29.16
CA TYR A 413 19.04 -13.59 30.21
C TYR A 413 18.06 -14.13 31.25
N PHE A 414 18.44 -14.04 32.53
CA PHE A 414 17.67 -14.60 33.64
C PHE A 414 17.28 -13.52 34.64
N LYS A 415 16.01 -13.55 35.06
CA LYS A 415 15.46 -12.69 36.09
C LYS A 415 14.60 -13.51 37.03
N THR A 416 14.75 -13.31 38.34
CA THR A 416 13.87 -13.90 39.34
C THR A 416 13.16 -12.79 40.10
N TRP A 417 11.84 -12.78 40.03
CA TRP A 417 10.99 -11.80 40.67
C TRP A 417 10.38 -12.40 41.93
N SER A 418 10.31 -11.61 43.00
CA SER A 418 9.40 -11.88 44.11
C SER A 418 8.24 -10.91 44.01
N LEU A 419 7.01 -11.40 43.80
CA LEU A 419 5.86 -10.49 43.66
C LEU A 419 5.61 -9.69 44.95
N ALA A 420 5.89 -10.29 46.12
CA ALA A 420 5.83 -9.60 47.40
C ALA A 420 6.84 -8.43 47.47
N ALA A 421 8.06 -8.60 46.96
CA ALA A 421 9.06 -7.53 46.90
C ALA A 421 8.68 -6.40 45.91
N LEU A 422 7.86 -6.70 44.91
CA LEU A 422 7.24 -5.71 44.01
C LEU A 422 6.07 -4.96 44.68
N GLY A 423 5.75 -5.31 45.93
CA GLY A 423 4.64 -4.78 46.72
C GLY A 423 3.28 -5.25 46.21
N MET A 424 3.23 -6.34 45.45
CA MET A 424 1.96 -6.92 44.98
C MET A 424 1.28 -7.70 46.11
N VAL A 425 -0.05 -7.73 46.05
CA VAL A 425 -0.93 -8.46 46.97
C VAL A 425 -1.78 -9.45 46.13
N PRO A 426 -2.30 -10.55 46.69
CA PRO A 426 -3.29 -11.36 46.00
C PRO A 426 -4.44 -10.51 45.43
N GLY A 427 -4.72 -10.67 44.13
CA GLY A 427 -5.60 -9.83 43.32
C GLY A 427 -4.88 -8.95 42.31
N ASP A 428 -3.58 -8.68 42.50
CA ASP A 428 -2.79 -7.83 41.62
C ASP A 428 -2.23 -8.61 40.41
N GLU A 429 -1.98 -7.88 39.31
CA GLU A 429 -1.41 -8.41 38.07
C GLU A 429 -0.11 -7.69 37.69
N LEU A 430 0.86 -8.44 37.16
CA LEU A 430 2.11 -7.93 36.62
C LEU A 430 2.17 -8.18 35.12
N TYR A 431 2.30 -7.11 34.36
CA TYR A 431 2.52 -7.12 32.93
C TYR A 431 3.99 -6.82 32.67
N PHE A 432 4.71 -7.63 31.91
CA PHE A 432 6.08 -7.31 31.55
C PHE A 432 6.45 -7.72 30.12
N SER A 433 7.34 -6.93 29.52
CA SER A 433 7.90 -7.16 28.18
C SER A 433 9.39 -6.81 28.18
N VAL A 434 10.15 -7.39 27.27
CA VAL A 434 11.60 -7.19 27.17
C VAL A 434 11.88 -6.33 25.95
N ILE A 435 12.78 -5.36 26.12
CA ILE A 435 13.32 -4.54 25.05
C ILE A 435 14.80 -4.86 24.90
N ALA A 436 15.22 -5.15 23.68
CA ALA A 436 16.62 -5.30 23.30
C ALA A 436 17.02 -4.19 22.33
N THR A 437 18.22 -3.65 22.52
CA THR A 437 18.83 -2.61 21.68
C THR A 437 20.13 -3.16 21.12
N ASP A 438 20.34 -3.05 19.81
CA ASP A 438 21.59 -3.46 19.14
C ASP A 438 22.72 -2.45 19.37
N ASN A 439 23.89 -2.72 18.79
CA ASN A 439 25.06 -1.84 18.81
C ASN A 439 25.20 -0.99 17.54
N ARG A 440 24.19 -0.94 16.68
CA ARG A 440 24.25 -0.21 15.42
C ARG A 440 24.49 1.27 15.66
N GLN A 441 25.33 1.88 14.83
CA GLN A 441 25.64 3.30 14.89
C GLN A 441 25.42 4.00 13.55
N PRO A 442 24.96 5.27 13.55
CA PRO A 442 24.74 6.14 14.72
C PRO A 442 23.42 5.90 15.46
N GLU A 443 22.44 5.30 14.80
CA GLU A 443 21.12 5.03 15.37
C GLU A 443 20.97 3.53 15.66
N PRO A 444 20.83 3.13 16.94
CA PRO A 444 20.63 1.74 17.30
C PRO A 444 19.18 1.30 17.02
N GLN A 445 18.99 0.05 16.62
CA GLN A 445 17.67 -0.54 16.42
C GLN A 445 17.19 -1.19 17.72
N GLN A 446 15.88 -1.13 17.93
CA GLN A 446 15.22 -1.68 19.11
C GLN A 446 14.14 -2.68 18.72
N SER A 447 14.05 -3.75 19.49
CA SER A 447 12.97 -4.74 19.38
C SER A 447 12.28 -4.94 20.72
N ARG A 448 10.99 -5.28 20.67
CA ARG A 448 10.16 -5.52 21.84
C ARG A 448 9.52 -6.90 21.76
N SER A 449 9.56 -7.64 22.86
CA SER A 449 8.92 -8.95 22.98
C SER A 449 7.40 -8.85 23.14
N GLU A 450 6.72 -9.99 23.06
CA GLU A 450 5.36 -10.12 23.59
C GLU A 450 5.29 -9.79 25.09
N THR A 451 4.11 -9.40 25.55
CA THR A 451 3.85 -9.10 26.96
C THR A 451 3.44 -10.38 27.69
N LYS A 452 4.13 -10.69 28.77
CA LYS A 452 3.77 -11.77 29.71
C LYS A 452 2.98 -11.20 30.88
N ILE A 453 1.96 -11.92 31.31
CA ILE A 453 1.03 -11.54 32.36
C ILE A 453 1.19 -12.54 33.51
N ILE A 454 1.46 -12.04 34.71
CA ILE A 454 1.49 -12.83 35.94
C ILE A 454 0.33 -12.40 36.81
N ARG A 455 -0.55 -13.34 37.17
CA ARG A 455 -1.69 -13.08 38.05
C ARG A 455 -1.47 -13.73 39.41
N TRP A 456 -1.72 -12.99 40.48
CA TRP A 456 -1.80 -13.56 41.82
C TRP A 456 -3.27 -13.64 42.22
N LEU A 457 -3.81 -14.85 42.33
CA LEU A 457 -5.26 -15.06 42.51
C LEU A 457 -5.72 -14.67 43.92
N GLU A 458 -6.88 -14.00 44.03
CA GLU A 458 -7.49 -13.57 45.30
C GLU A 458 -8.43 -14.63 45.91
N GLN A 459 -9.05 -15.48 45.08
CA GLN A 459 -9.94 -16.57 45.47
C GLN A 459 -9.43 -17.90 44.92
N GLU A 460 -9.54 -18.97 45.72
CA GLU A 460 -9.42 -20.34 45.21
C GLU A 460 -10.70 -20.66 44.46
N SER A 461 -10.62 -20.94 43.15
CA SER A 461 -11.77 -21.29 42.33
C SER A 461 -12.25 -22.71 42.65
N SER A 462 -12.93 -22.89 43.77
CA SER A 462 -13.59 -24.15 44.14
C SER A 462 -15.10 -23.96 44.21
N THR A 463 -15.81 -24.25 43.12
CA THR A 463 -17.26 -24.46 43.13
C THR A 463 -17.55 -25.94 43.35
N ILE A 464 -18.16 -26.27 44.48
CA ILE A 464 -18.64 -27.61 44.81
C ILE A 464 -19.93 -27.86 44.01
N ASN A 465 -19.93 -28.85 43.11
CA ASN A 465 -21.16 -29.35 42.49
C ASN A 465 -21.90 -30.29 43.47
N ALA A 466 -23.23 -30.38 43.32
CA ALA A 466 -24.15 -31.06 44.23
C ALA A 466 -23.97 -32.60 44.37
N GLU A 467 -22.97 -33.20 43.74
CA GLU A 467 -22.69 -34.65 43.77
C GLU A 467 -21.42 -35.05 44.55
N GLY A 468 -20.79 -34.11 45.27
CA GLY A 468 -19.75 -34.44 46.26
C GLY A 468 -18.41 -34.93 45.68
N ILE A 469 -18.19 -34.84 44.37
CA ILE A 469 -16.89 -35.07 43.75
C ILE A 469 -16.10 -33.76 43.82
N VAL A 470 -14.96 -33.79 44.53
CA VAL A 470 -13.94 -32.74 44.43
C VAL A 470 -13.28 -32.91 43.06
N ILE A 471 -13.86 -32.27 42.05
CA ILE A 471 -13.20 -32.09 40.77
C ILE A 471 -12.29 -30.89 40.96
N ASP A 472 -10.99 -31.12 40.95
CA ASP A 472 -10.01 -30.05 40.81
C ASP A 472 -10.22 -29.49 39.39
N PHE A 473 -11.15 -28.53 39.26
CA PHE A 473 -11.30 -27.76 38.04
C PHE A 473 -10.00 -26.94 37.93
N MET A 474 -9.00 -27.49 37.25
CA MET A 474 -8.23 -26.64 36.36
C MET A 474 -9.18 -26.36 35.20
N PRO A 475 -9.77 -25.15 35.07
CA PRO A 475 -10.29 -24.75 33.78
C PRO A 475 -9.03 -24.51 32.94
N GLU A 476 -8.48 -25.57 32.35
CA GLU A 476 -7.43 -25.41 31.37
C GLU A 476 -8.08 -24.61 30.24
N TYR A 477 -7.73 -23.32 30.18
CA TYR A 477 -8.24 -22.39 29.18
C TYR A 477 -8.18 -23.08 27.81
N PHE A 478 -9.35 -23.26 27.19
CA PHE A 478 -9.45 -23.86 25.86
C PHE A 478 -8.47 -23.13 24.93
N LYS A 479 -7.49 -23.85 24.38
CA LYS A 479 -6.55 -23.27 23.43
C LYS A 479 -7.34 -22.78 22.21
N SER A 480 -7.17 -21.51 21.87
CA SER A 480 -7.73 -20.99 20.62
C SER A 480 -7.05 -21.65 19.43
N GLN A 481 -7.72 -21.70 18.26
CA GLN A 481 -7.13 -22.24 17.03
C GLN A 481 -5.76 -21.61 16.72
N ARG A 482 -5.61 -20.32 16.99
CA ARG A 482 -4.35 -19.60 16.82
C ARG A 482 -3.27 -20.11 17.78
N GLN A 483 -3.63 -20.38 19.03
CA GLN A 483 -2.69 -20.90 20.03
C GLN A 483 -2.24 -22.32 19.65
N ILE A 484 -3.15 -23.17 19.17
CA ILE A 484 -2.81 -24.51 18.69
C ILE A 484 -1.78 -24.41 17.54
N ILE A 485 -2.00 -23.55 16.55
CA ILE A 485 -1.03 -23.32 15.45
C ILE A 485 0.35 -22.87 15.98
N ILE A 486 0.38 -21.96 16.96
CA ILE A 486 1.62 -21.46 17.55
C ILE A 486 2.36 -22.62 18.24
N ASP A 487 1.65 -23.40 19.06
CA ASP A 487 2.23 -24.52 19.77
C ASP A 487 2.69 -25.64 18.81
N THR A 488 1.95 -25.88 17.71
CA THR A 488 2.33 -26.80 16.63
C THR A 488 3.61 -26.33 15.95
N LEU A 489 3.75 -25.04 15.65
CA LEU A 489 4.98 -24.45 15.09
C LEU A 489 6.16 -24.55 16.07
N GLU A 490 5.94 -24.31 17.36
CA GLU A 490 6.94 -24.47 18.41
C GLU A 490 7.40 -25.94 18.49
N LEU A 491 6.47 -26.89 18.50
CA LEU A 491 6.77 -28.32 18.53
C LEU A 491 7.59 -28.75 17.31
N ILE A 492 7.27 -28.22 16.11
CA ILE A 492 8.03 -28.48 14.89
C ILE A 492 9.46 -27.93 15.01
N ALA A 493 9.65 -26.73 15.57
CA ALA A 493 10.96 -26.12 15.75
C ALA A 493 11.81 -26.88 16.79
N ASP A 494 11.18 -27.32 17.88
CA ASP A 494 11.84 -28.01 19.00
C ASP A 494 12.07 -29.50 18.70
N LYS A 495 11.62 -30.03 17.55
CA LYS A 495 11.77 -31.45 17.16
C LYS A 495 13.20 -32.00 17.29
N SER A 496 14.21 -31.17 17.02
CA SER A 496 15.62 -31.57 17.13
C SER A 496 16.14 -31.68 18.56
N GLN A 497 15.43 -31.09 19.53
CA GLN A 497 15.83 -30.99 20.94
C GLN A 497 15.05 -31.95 21.84
N LEU A 498 13.92 -32.49 21.37
CA LEU A 498 13.02 -33.35 22.13
C LEU A 498 13.28 -34.84 21.89
N LYS A 499 13.08 -35.66 22.92
CA LYS A 499 13.07 -37.13 22.76
C LYS A 499 11.84 -37.55 21.96
N LYS A 500 11.95 -38.65 21.20
CA LYS A 500 10.84 -39.14 20.34
C LYS A 500 9.52 -39.32 21.10
N HIS A 501 9.58 -39.89 22.31
CA HIS A 501 8.41 -40.06 23.17
C HIS A 501 7.77 -38.72 23.57
N GLU A 502 8.58 -37.78 24.07
CA GLU A 502 8.12 -36.45 24.49
C GLU A 502 7.55 -35.63 23.32
N PHE A 503 8.09 -35.80 22.11
CA PHE A 503 7.56 -35.21 20.89
C PHE A 503 6.18 -35.78 20.53
N THR A 504 6.02 -37.11 20.58
CA THR A 504 4.75 -37.80 20.33
C THR A 504 3.69 -37.37 21.33
N GLU A 505 4.01 -37.41 22.63
CA GLU A 505 3.11 -37.00 23.71
C GLU A 505 2.65 -35.55 23.55
N ARG A 506 3.57 -34.61 23.25
CA ARG A 506 3.20 -33.20 23.01
C ARG A 506 2.32 -33.02 21.77
N SER A 507 2.55 -33.80 20.72
CA SER A 507 1.70 -33.78 19.52
C SER A 507 0.30 -34.30 19.81
N GLU A 508 0.18 -35.39 20.57
CA GLU A 508 -1.10 -35.96 21.00
C GLU A 508 -1.88 -34.98 21.89
N LEU A 509 -1.22 -34.31 22.84
CA LEU A 509 -1.84 -33.28 23.67
C LEU A 509 -2.38 -32.10 22.83
N LEU A 510 -1.70 -31.73 21.74
CA LEU A 510 -2.24 -30.75 20.79
C LEU A 510 -3.43 -31.30 20.02
N GLY A 511 -3.44 -32.60 19.67
CA GLY A 511 -4.58 -33.29 19.08
C GLY A 511 -5.80 -33.25 20.00
N VAL A 512 -5.62 -33.53 21.30
CA VAL A 512 -6.68 -33.41 22.32
C VAL A 512 -7.20 -31.97 22.40
N ALA A 513 -6.32 -30.97 22.41
CA ALA A 513 -6.73 -29.56 22.41
C ALA A 513 -7.53 -29.18 21.15
N GLN A 514 -7.13 -29.68 19.98
CA GLN A 514 -7.82 -29.48 18.71
C GLN A 514 -9.21 -30.16 18.71
N SER A 515 -9.31 -31.36 19.31
CA SER A 515 -10.57 -32.09 19.49
C SER A 515 -11.53 -31.35 20.42
N ALA A 516 -11.04 -30.88 21.57
CA ALA A 516 -11.83 -30.09 22.52
C ALA A 516 -12.39 -28.81 21.88
N LEU A 517 -11.58 -28.12 21.07
CA LEU A 517 -12.01 -26.94 20.33
C LEU A 517 -13.08 -27.27 19.28
N LYS A 518 -12.88 -28.38 18.55
CA LYS A 518 -13.82 -28.89 17.54
C LYS A 518 -15.18 -29.21 18.16
N VAL A 519 -15.22 -29.93 19.29
CA VAL A 519 -16.46 -30.29 20.00
C VAL A 519 -17.25 -29.05 20.41
N LYS A 520 -16.59 -28.02 20.95
CA LYS A 520 -17.25 -26.76 21.32
C LYS A 520 -17.91 -26.06 20.15
N TYR A 521 -17.21 -25.97 19.03
CA TYR A 521 -17.78 -25.37 17.82
C TYR A 521 -18.86 -26.24 17.18
N GLY A 522 -18.81 -27.57 17.34
CA GLY A 522 -19.88 -28.50 16.96
C GLY A 522 -21.15 -28.32 17.79
N GLN A 523 -21.01 -28.23 19.12
CA GLN A 523 -22.10 -27.91 20.05
C GLN A 523 -22.74 -26.55 19.70
N TYR A 524 -21.95 -25.54 19.36
CA TYR A 524 -22.46 -24.24 18.90
C TYR A 524 -23.33 -24.31 17.64
N LEU A 525 -23.08 -25.29 16.76
CA LEU A 525 -23.84 -25.49 15.53
C LEU A 525 -25.12 -26.32 15.74
N GLY A 526 -25.40 -26.78 16.96
CA GLY A 526 -26.54 -27.65 17.27
C GLY A 526 -26.35 -29.09 16.79
N ASP A 527 -25.09 -29.53 16.61
CA ASP A 527 -24.75 -30.90 16.23
C ASP A 527 -24.63 -31.76 17.50
N GLU A 528 -25.77 -32.02 18.15
CA GLU A 528 -25.87 -32.74 19.43
C GLU A 528 -25.55 -34.24 19.29
N SER A 529 -25.27 -34.70 18.07
CA SER A 529 -24.85 -36.05 17.71
C SER A 529 -23.33 -36.27 17.82
N ALA A 530 -22.52 -35.22 17.97
CA ALA A 530 -21.06 -35.33 18.04
C ALA A 530 -20.54 -35.99 19.33
N GLU A 531 -21.37 -36.11 20.38
CA GLU A 531 -21.00 -36.76 21.63
C GLU A 531 -20.89 -38.30 21.52
N GLN A 532 -21.44 -38.90 20.45
CA GLN A 532 -21.46 -40.36 20.33
C GLN A 532 -20.18 -40.98 19.72
N HIS A 533 -19.20 -40.19 19.27
CA HIS A 533 -17.96 -40.71 18.67
C HIS A 533 -16.69 -40.11 19.30
N SER A 534 -16.72 -39.85 20.62
CA SER A 534 -15.46 -39.79 21.37
C SER A 534 -15.02 -41.21 21.67
N VAL A 535 -13.88 -41.61 21.09
CA VAL A 535 -13.24 -42.90 21.33
C VAL A 535 -12.78 -42.92 22.79
N GLY A 536 -13.66 -43.38 23.67
CA GLY A 536 -13.27 -43.89 24.97
C GLY A 536 -12.51 -45.20 24.75
N VAL A 537 -11.22 -45.19 25.05
CA VAL A 537 -10.40 -46.40 25.09
C VAL A 537 -10.94 -47.30 26.20
N THR A 538 -11.79 -48.25 25.82
CA THR A 538 -12.04 -49.46 26.60
C THR A 538 -11.40 -50.60 25.83
N MET A 539 -10.38 -51.18 26.44
CA MET A 539 -9.70 -52.36 25.94
C MET A 539 -10.64 -53.54 26.17
N ASP A 540 -11.34 -53.99 25.13
CA ASP A 540 -11.87 -55.34 25.06
C ASP A 540 -11.73 -55.92 23.65
N LYS A 541 -11.53 -57.22 23.63
CA LYS A 541 -10.88 -58.02 22.59
C LYS A 541 -11.93 -58.66 21.66
N GLU A 542 -11.51 -58.88 20.41
CA GLU A 542 -12.02 -59.87 19.41
C GLU A 542 -12.99 -59.44 18.29
N HIS A 543 -12.49 -59.65 17.05
CA HIS A 543 -13.12 -59.95 15.74
C HIS A 543 -14.18 -58.96 15.19
N SER A 544 -14.27 -58.59 13.90
CA SER A 544 -13.91 -59.19 12.61
C SER A 544 -13.99 -58.14 11.47
N SER A 545 -13.36 -58.46 10.34
CA SER A 545 -13.28 -57.74 9.04
C SER A 545 -14.58 -57.13 8.49
N ALA A 546 -14.52 -55.93 7.89
CA ALA A 546 -15.07 -55.61 6.55
C ALA A 546 -14.88 -54.12 6.15
N GLU A 547 -14.45 -53.95 4.90
CA GLU A 547 -14.65 -52.87 3.91
C GLU A 547 -14.77 -51.39 4.30
N GLN A 548 -13.89 -50.61 3.66
CA GLN A 548 -13.97 -49.16 3.50
C GLN A 548 -15.20 -48.77 2.67
N ALA A 549 -16.11 -47.99 3.25
CA ALA A 549 -17.17 -47.30 2.51
C ALA A 549 -17.00 -45.78 2.68
N GLN A 550 -16.68 -45.10 1.58
CA GLN A 550 -16.86 -43.65 1.44
C GLN A 550 -18.37 -43.32 1.40
N PRO A 551 -18.85 -42.24 2.03
CA PRO A 551 -20.25 -41.84 1.86
C PRO A 551 -20.43 -41.07 0.55
N GLU A 552 -21.26 -41.64 -0.30
CA GLU A 552 -21.78 -41.09 -1.55
C GLU A 552 -22.84 -40.01 -1.21
N VAL A 553 -22.72 -38.82 -1.82
CA VAL A 553 -23.63 -37.68 -1.58
C VAL A 553 -24.90 -37.88 -2.40
N HIS A 554 -26.02 -38.20 -1.74
CA HIS A 554 -27.35 -38.17 -2.34
C HIS A 554 -27.92 -36.74 -2.33
N VAL A 555 -28.21 -36.21 -3.51
CA VAL A 555 -28.93 -34.93 -3.70
C VAL A 555 -30.42 -35.25 -3.78
N HIS A 556 -31.21 -34.78 -2.81
CA HIS A 556 -32.67 -34.74 -2.94
C HIS A 556 -33.11 -33.35 -3.43
N ASP A 557 -33.60 -33.33 -4.66
CA ASP A 557 -34.36 -32.22 -5.25
C ASP A 557 -35.85 -32.42 -4.93
N HIS A 558 -36.47 -31.47 -4.24
CA HIS A 558 -37.93 -31.30 -4.27
C HIS A 558 -38.28 -29.81 -4.07
N GLY A 559 -38.73 -29.18 -5.15
CA GLY A 559 -39.55 -27.97 -5.11
C GLY A 559 -41.01 -28.28 -4.76
N GLY A 560 -41.66 -27.39 -4.02
CA GLY A 560 -43.11 -27.43 -3.79
C GLY A 560 -43.56 -26.66 -2.56
N ALA A 561 -44.21 -25.53 -2.78
CA ALA A 561 -44.75 -24.63 -1.76
C ALA A 561 -45.86 -25.26 -0.91
N SER A 562 -45.94 -24.87 0.37
CA SER A 562 -47.19 -24.78 1.16
C SER A 562 -46.94 -23.96 2.43
N ASN A 563 -47.71 -22.88 2.60
CA ASN A 563 -47.80 -22.11 3.85
C ASN A 563 -48.53 -22.93 4.90
N ALA A 564 -47.97 -23.02 6.11
CA ALA A 564 -48.72 -23.36 7.32
C ALA A 564 -48.28 -22.44 8.47
N VAL A 565 -49.17 -21.54 8.83
CA VAL A 565 -49.15 -20.75 10.06
C VAL A 565 -49.60 -21.67 11.20
N ILE A 566 -48.80 -21.81 12.25
CA ILE A 566 -49.27 -22.24 13.57
C ILE A 566 -48.57 -21.38 14.64
N THR A 567 -49.40 -20.78 15.47
CA THR A 567 -49.18 -19.88 16.60
C THR A 567 -48.40 -20.53 17.77
N PRO A 568 -47.52 -19.80 18.49
CA PRO A 568 -46.91 -20.31 19.72
C PRO A 568 -47.81 -20.01 20.93
N GLU A 569 -48.31 -21.05 21.59
CA GLU A 569 -48.78 -20.98 22.98
C GLU A 569 -47.58 -21.08 23.93
N SER A 570 -47.54 -20.20 24.91
CA SER A 570 -46.54 -20.13 25.97
C SER A 570 -46.72 -21.26 27.00
N PRO A 571 -45.65 -21.63 27.72
CA PRO A 571 -45.77 -21.68 29.17
C PRO A 571 -44.75 -20.80 29.89
N GLN A 572 -45.26 -20.19 30.96
CA GLN A 572 -44.60 -19.26 31.87
C GLN A 572 -43.51 -19.95 32.71
N HIS A 573 -42.33 -19.34 32.78
CA HIS A 573 -41.53 -19.34 34.00
C HIS A 573 -41.08 -17.90 34.29
N ALA A 574 -41.60 -17.39 35.41
CA ALA A 574 -41.34 -16.07 35.94
C ALA A 574 -39.88 -15.97 36.42
N LEU A 575 -39.17 -14.96 35.91
CA LEU A 575 -37.98 -14.42 36.57
C LEU A 575 -38.29 -12.97 36.95
N LEU A 576 -38.19 -12.74 38.26
CA LEU A 576 -38.40 -11.46 38.92
C LEU A 576 -37.45 -10.40 38.38
N GLU A 577 -38.03 -9.32 37.88
CA GLU A 577 -37.36 -8.05 37.62
C GLU A 577 -37.03 -7.37 38.96
N HIS A 578 -35.75 -7.08 39.18
CA HIS A 578 -35.34 -6.06 40.14
C HIS A 578 -35.09 -4.76 39.38
N GLU A 579 -36.02 -3.82 39.54
CA GLU A 579 -35.83 -2.40 39.24
C GLU A 579 -34.66 -1.84 40.05
N HIS A 580 -33.75 -1.12 39.40
CA HIS A 580 -32.99 -0.07 40.06
C HIS A 580 -33.20 1.26 39.34
N ASN A 581 -33.89 2.12 40.06
CA ASN A 581 -34.15 3.52 39.79
C ASN A 581 -32.84 4.31 39.66
N GLY A 582 -32.83 5.29 38.76
CA GLY A 582 -31.63 6.01 38.34
C GLY A 582 -31.06 7.00 39.36
N VAL A 583 -29.75 7.22 39.24
CA VAL A 583 -29.10 8.50 39.53
C VAL A 583 -28.08 8.78 38.43
N GLN A 584 -28.25 9.93 37.78
CA GLN A 584 -27.27 10.52 36.87
C GLN A 584 -26.00 10.89 37.62
N GLN A 585 -24.84 10.51 37.10
CA GLN A 585 -23.66 11.37 37.05
C GLN A 585 -22.69 10.82 36.01
N GLY A 586 -22.24 11.70 35.11
CA GLY A 586 -21.37 11.37 34.00
C GLY A 586 -20.04 10.80 34.47
N LEU A 587 -19.73 9.60 34.00
CA LEU A 587 -18.40 9.02 34.07
C LEU A 587 -18.02 8.57 32.67
N ASP A 588 -16.95 9.19 32.20
CA ASP A 588 -16.33 9.06 30.90
C ASP A 588 -15.89 7.59 30.66
N LEU A 589 -16.61 6.88 29.78
CA LEU A 589 -16.28 5.50 29.37
C LEU A 589 -15.00 5.42 28.48
N SER A 590 -14.37 6.56 28.17
CA SER A 590 -13.15 6.66 27.37
C SER A 590 -11.95 5.90 27.97
N GLY A 591 -11.81 5.91 29.31
CA GLY A 591 -10.62 5.36 29.98
C GLY A 591 -10.45 3.84 29.83
N LYS A 592 -11.54 3.08 29.89
CA LYS A 592 -11.53 1.60 29.79
C LYS A 592 -11.25 1.14 28.35
N MET A 593 -11.79 1.86 27.35
CA MET A 593 -11.50 1.64 25.93
C MET A 593 -10.06 1.99 25.56
N ALA A 594 -9.48 3.04 26.16
CA ALA A 594 -8.09 3.41 25.95
C ALA A 594 -7.11 2.35 26.48
N LEU A 595 -7.40 1.70 27.62
CA LEU A 595 -6.59 0.61 28.18
C LEU A 595 -6.69 -0.68 27.34
N ILE A 596 -7.91 -1.04 26.88
CA ILE A 596 -8.14 -2.17 25.99
C ILE A 596 -7.45 -1.96 24.63
N ASN A 597 -7.39 -0.74 24.10
CA ASN A 597 -6.63 -0.45 22.88
C ASN A 597 -5.10 -0.40 23.10
N ARG A 598 -4.63 -0.19 24.33
CA ARG A 598 -3.19 -0.07 24.66
C ARG A 598 -2.54 -1.40 25.04
N TYR A 599 -3.32 -2.32 25.61
CA TYR A 599 -2.85 -3.63 26.10
C TYR A 599 -3.69 -4.83 25.62
N GLY A 600 -4.87 -4.59 25.06
CA GLY A 600 -5.65 -5.63 24.40
C GLY A 600 -4.98 -5.99 23.08
N HIS A 601 -4.56 -7.25 22.97
CA HIS A 601 -4.32 -7.84 21.67
C HIS A 601 -5.66 -7.92 20.94
N ASN A 602 -5.97 -6.91 20.11
CA ASN A 602 -6.87 -7.15 18.99
C ASN A 602 -6.17 -8.20 18.12
N HIS A 603 -6.50 -9.46 18.35
CA HIS A 603 -6.15 -10.54 17.45
C HIS A 603 -6.96 -10.34 16.18
N GLU A 604 -6.42 -9.51 15.30
CA GLU A 604 -6.82 -9.30 13.91
C GLU A 604 -8.31 -8.95 13.72
N ASP A 605 -8.60 -7.66 13.57
CA ASP A 605 -9.33 -7.19 12.38
C ASP A 605 -9.52 -5.67 12.34
N THR A 606 -8.89 -5.05 11.33
CA THR A 606 -9.59 -4.11 10.44
C THR A 606 -9.23 -4.44 9.00
N ASP A 607 -9.42 -5.70 8.60
CA ASP A 607 -9.36 -6.11 7.19
C ASP A 607 -10.76 -6.10 6.60
N VAL A 608 -11.15 -4.95 6.05
CA VAL A 608 -12.39 -4.82 5.25
C VAL A 608 -12.13 -5.32 3.83
N GLY A 609 -11.71 -6.58 3.70
CA GLY A 609 -11.59 -7.31 2.43
C GLY A 609 -12.86 -8.12 2.13
N VAL A 610 -13.37 -7.95 0.91
CA VAL A 610 -14.35 -8.74 0.13
C VAL A 610 -15.48 -9.45 0.90
N MET A 611 -16.71 -8.99 0.67
CA MET A 611 -17.94 -9.61 1.13
C MET A 611 -18.16 -10.97 0.46
N THR A 612 -17.98 -12.06 1.20
CA THR A 612 -18.46 -13.38 0.78
C THR A 612 -19.93 -13.54 1.20
N SER A 613 -20.81 -13.85 0.25
CA SER A 613 -22.24 -14.13 0.45
C SER A 613 -22.53 -15.50 1.10
N GLN A 614 -21.53 -16.10 1.74
CA GLN A 614 -21.61 -17.45 2.28
C GLN A 614 -22.23 -17.44 3.69
N ASP A 615 -23.07 -18.44 3.96
CA ASP A 615 -23.72 -18.65 5.27
C ASP A 615 -22.65 -18.89 6.36
N PRO A 616 -22.66 -18.12 7.47
CA PRO A 616 -21.75 -18.33 8.61
C PRO A 616 -21.69 -19.79 9.07
N LYS A 617 -22.84 -20.50 9.10
CA LYS A 617 -22.91 -21.89 9.54
C LYS A 617 -22.15 -22.84 8.60
N ALA A 618 -22.21 -22.60 7.28
CA ALA A 618 -21.50 -23.42 6.31
C ALA A 618 -19.98 -23.26 6.44
N LEU A 619 -19.50 -22.03 6.68
CA LEU A 619 -18.09 -21.73 6.94
C LEU A 619 -17.59 -22.40 8.23
N MET A 620 -18.41 -22.42 9.29
CA MET A 620 -18.07 -23.12 10.54
C MET A 620 -18.00 -24.63 10.34
N LYS A 621 -18.91 -25.25 9.57
CA LYS A 621 -18.84 -26.69 9.24
C LYS A 621 -17.59 -27.04 8.44
N GLN A 622 -17.21 -26.23 7.46
CA GLN A 622 -15.96 -26.41 6.72
C GLN A 622 -14.73 -26.27 7.63
N SER A 623 -14.77 -25.34 8.58
CA SER A 623 -13.72 -25.22 9.58
C SER A 623 -13.60 -26.49 10.42
N LEU A 624 -14.71 -27.05 10.90
CA LEU A 624 -14.71 -28.29 11.69
C LEU A 624 -14.12 -29.47 10.92
N ALA A 625 -14.40 -29.58 9.62
CA ALA A 625 -13.81 -30.62 8.76
C ALA A 625 -12.28 -30.50 8.68
N ASN A 626 -11.75 -29.28 8.60
CA ASN A 626 -10.30 -29.04 8.64
C ASN A 626 -9.72 -29.31 10.03
N MET A 627 -10.42 -28.94 11.10
CA MET A 627 -10.01 -29.29 12.47
C MET A 627 -9.93 -30.80 12.70
N TRP A 628 -10.82 -31.59 12.08
CA TRP A 628 -10.77 -33.05 12.14
C TRP A 628 -9.51 -33.62 11.48
N GLN A 629 -9.10 -33.09 10.33
CA GLN A 629 -7.87 -33.50 9.66
C GLN A 629 -6.63 -33.09 10.48
N ALA A 630 -6.65 -31.89 11.06
CA ALA A 630 -5.59 -31.44 11.96
C ALA A 630 -5.44 -32.35 13.18
N GLU A 631 -6.55 -32.66 13.87
CA GLU A 631 -6.60 -33.58 15.01
C GLU A 631 -6.00 -34.95 14.65
N LEU A 632 -6.43 -35.55 13.54
CA LEU A 632 -5.90 -36.83 13.07
C LEU A 632 -4.37 -36.80 12.94
N HIS A 633 -3.83 -35.80 12.25
CA HIS A 633 -2.38 -35.70 12.04
C HIS A 633 -1.61 -35.38 13.33
N LEU A 634 -2.20 -34.62 14.26
CA LEU A 634 -1.60 -34.35 15.57
C LEU A 634 -1.54 -35.62 16.44
N MET A 635 -2.60 -36.42 16.44
CA MET A 635 -2.66 -37.72 17.14
C MET A 635 -1.70 -38.75 16.54
N LEU A 636 -1.38 -38.65 15.25
CA LEU A 636 -0.37 -39.49 14.58
C LEU A 636 1.08 -38.99 14.76
N ALA A 637 1.31 -37.98 15.59
CA ALA A 637 2.61 -37.32 15.78
C ALA A 637 3.20 -36.71 14.48
N GLU A 638 2.34 -36.21 13.59
CA GLU A 638 2.69 -35.57 12.31
C GLU A 638 2.33 -34.07 12.26
N PRO A 639 2.86 -33.21 13.16
CA PRO A 639 2.43 -31.80 13.26
C PRO A 639 2.68 -30.98 11.99
N LYS A 640 3.69 -31.34 11.18
CA LYS A 640 3.95 -30.70 9.88
C LYS A 640 2.81 -30.88 8.87
N ARG A 641 2.10 -32.02 8.94
CA ARG A 641 0.94 -32.30 8.07
C ARG A 641 -0.36 -31.71 8.63
N ALA A 642 -0.45 -31.56 9.96
CA ALA A 642 -1.59 -30.90 10.62
C ALA A 642 -1.65 -29.39 10.32
N LEU A 643 -0.49 -28.71 10.31
CA LEU A 643 -0.37 -27.26 10.18
C LEU A 643 -1.21 -26.60 9.05
N PRO A 644 -1.20 -27.09 7.79
CA PRO A 644 -2.02 -26.48 6.73
C PRO A 644 -3.52 -26.55 7.04
N PHE A 645 -4.00 -27.66 7.62
CA PHE A 645 -5.40 -27.81 8.01
C PHE A 645 -5.75 -26.90 9.19
N GLU A 646 -4.85 -26.74 10.17
CA GLU A 646 -5.05 -25.80 11.28
C GLU A 646 -5.17 -24.35 10.78
N GLN A 647 -4.31 -23.94 9.84
CA GLN A 647 -4.34 -22.61 9.23
C GLN A 647 -5.62 -22.36 8.44
N GLN A 648 -6.05 -23.35 7.66
CA GLN A 648 -7.29 -23.29 6.89
C GLN A 648 -8.52 -23.22 7.81
N ALA A 649 -8.54 -23.98 8.90
CA ALA A 649 -9.57 -23.88 9.94
C ALA A 649 -9.62 -22.47 10.55
N LEU A 650 -8.47 -21.89 10.90
CA LEU A 650 -8.42 -20.52 11.44
C LEU A 650 -8.98 -19.49 10.44
N GLN A 651 -8.63 -19.60 9.17
CA GLN A 651 -9.13 -18.73 8.12
C GLN A 651 -10.66 -18.82 7.99
N LEU A 652 -11.20 -20.05 7.97
CA LEU A 652 -12.64 -20.29 7.87
C LEU A 652 -13.40 -19.79 9.10
N LEU A 653 -12.86 -19.95 10.32
CA LEU A 653 -13.43 -19.36 11.53
C LEU A 653 -13.49 -17.83 11.47
N LYS A 654 -12.44 -17.18 10.96
CA LYS A 654 -12.44 -15.71 10.79
C LYS A 654 -13.52 -15.26 9.82
N LEU A 655 -13.65 -15.95 8.68
CA LEU A 655 -14.70 -15.68 7.71
C LEU A 655 -16.10 -15.88 8.30
N ALA A 656 -16.31 -16.96 9.06
CA ALA A 656 -17.58 -17.23 9.74
C ALA A 656 -17.93 -16.13 10.76
N LYS A 657 -17.01 -15.75 11.64
CA LYS A 657 -17.21 -14.66 12.62
C LYS A 657 -17.54 -13.33 11.94
N LYS A 658 -16.86 -13.02 10.83
CA LYS A 658 -17.13 -11.82 10.04
C LYS A 658 -18.53 -11.86 9.42
N ALA A 659 -18.92 -12.99 8.84
CA ALA A 659 -20.24 -13.20 8.27
C ALA A 659 -21.34 -13.13 9.34
N GLU A 660 -21.13 -13.74 10.51
CA GLU A 660 -22.03 -13.70 11.67
C GLU A 660 -22.21 -12.29 12.21
N ARG A 661 -21.11 -11.52 12.37
CA ARG A 661 -21.20 -10.11 12.79
C ARG A 661 -22.04 -9.28 11.83
N ILE A 662 -21.99 -9.58 10.53
CA ILE A 662 -22.83 -8.95 9.51
C ILE A 662 -24.28 -9.43 9.63
N TYR A 663 -24.48 -10.72 9.88
CA TYR A 663 -25.80 -11.36 10.01
C TYR A 663 -26.56 -10.90 11.27
N VAL A 664 -25.89 -10.85 12.43
CA VAL A 664 -26.43 -10.36 13.71
C VAL A 664 -26.76 -8.87 13.64
N LYS A 665 -25.89 -8.04 13.02
CA LYS A 665 -26.19 -6.64 12.73
C LYS A 665 -27.43 -6.45 11.84
N ARG A 666 -27.83 -7.50 11.10
CA ARG A 666 -29.03 -7.52 10.26
C ARG A 666 -30.31 -7.93 11.01
N LEU A 667 -30.20 -8.57 12.18
CA LEU A 667 -31.31 -9.24 12.87
C LEU A 667 -31.82 -8.58 14.16
N GLY A 668 -31.20 -7.52 14.68
CA GLY A 668 -31.76 -6.90 15.89
C GLY A 668 -30.84 -5.91 16.56
N PHE A 669 -30.56 -4.80 15.90
CA PHE A 669 -30.15 -3.59 16.60
C PHE A 669 -31.08 -2.47 16.18
N GLU A 670 -32.09 -2.20 17.01
CA GLU A 670 -32.76 -0.91 16.98
C GLU A 670 -31.93 0.04 17.85
N PRO A 671 -31.09 0.92 17.25
CA PRO A 671 -30.42 1.94 18.05
C PRO A 671 -31.48 2.77 18.78
N PRO A 672 -31.17 3.29 19.98
CA PRO A 672 -32.05 4.25 20.64
C PRO A 672 -32.40 5.38 19.66
N PRO A 673 -33.68 5.81 19.60
CA PRO A 673 -34.15 6.71 18.56
C PRO A 673 -33.28 7.97 18.55
N VAL A 674 -32.60 8.18 17.43
CA VAL A 674 -31.78 9.37 17.23
C VAL A 674 -32.71 10.57 17.36
N THR A 675 -32.42 11.45 18.30
CA THR A 675 -33.18 12.71 18.46
C THR A 675 -33.21 13.42 17.10
N GLU A 676 -34.40 13.72 16.57
CA GLU A 676 -34.59 14.35 15.25
C GLU A 676 -33.75 15.63 15.09
N GLN A 677 -33.48 16.32 16.20
CA GLN A 677 -32.66 17.54 16.25
C GLN A 677 -31.18 17.33 15.89
N ARG A 678 -30.63 16.13 16.10
CA ARG A 678 -29.22 15.80 15.77
C ARG A 678 -29.07 15.14 14.41
N ARG A 679 -30.17 14.81 13.73
CA ARG A 679 -30.15 14.23 12.39
C ARG A 679 -29.62 15.30 11.43
N TYR A 680 -28.58 14.96 10.64
CA TYR A 680 -27.90 15.84 9.67
C TYR A 680 -26.88 16.86 10.20
N GLN A 681 -26.42 16.77 11.45
CA GLN A 681 -25.40 17.70 12.02
C GLN A 681 -23.97 17.12 12.08
N GLY A 682 -23.67 16.02 11.39
CA GLY A 682 -22.32 15.44 11.41
C GLY A 682 -21.31 16.24 10.60
N GLU A 683 -20.18 16.61 11.20
CA GLU A 683 -19.02 17.16 10.47
C GLU A 683 -18.25 16.04 9.76
N GLN A 684 -17.86 16.28 8.51
CA GLN A 684 -17.23 15.27 7.62
C GLN A 684 -15.70 15.26 7.63
N THR A 685 -15.05 15.90 8.60
CA THR A 685 -13.57 16.03 8.60
C THR A 685 -12.85 14.67 8.59
N ASP A 686 -13.44 13.65 9.22
CA ASP A 686 -12.82 12.33 9.37
C ASP A 686 -13.06 11.36 8.20
N ILE A 687 -13.89 11.73 7.23
CA ILE A 687 -14.32 10.82 6.13
C ILE A 687 -13.38 10.91 4.91
N LEU A 688 -12.53 11.95 4.83
CA LEU A 688 -11.70 12.20 3.65
C LEU A 688 -10.25 11.71 3.76
N ASP A 689 -9.81 11.17 4.90
CA ASP A 689 -8.37 10.90 5.14
C ASP A 689 -8.00 9.44 5.44
N GLN A 690 -8.81 8.47 5.01
CA GLN A 690 -8.47 7.05 5.13
C GLN A 690 -8.11 6.42 3.78
N GLY A 691 -6.89 6.72 3.32
CA GLY A 691 -6.11 5.76 2.55
C GLY A 691 -5.64 4.65 3.49
N LEU A 692 -6.41 3.55 3.54
CA LEU A 692 -6.02 2.31 4.23
C LEU A 692 -4.63 1.86 3.76
N GLN A 693 -3.62 2.04 4.62
CA GLN A 693 -2.30 1.43 4.46
C GLN A 693 -2.36 -0.01 5.01
N GLN A 694 -2.65 -0.95 4.12
CA GLN A 694 -2.23 -2.34 4.29
C GLN A 694 -0.81 -2.47 3.75
N ALA A 695 0.04 -3.19 4.48
CA ALA A 695 1.42 -3.50 4.11
C ALA A 695 1.49 -4.56 2.99
N HIS A 696 0.84 -4.29 1.87
CA HIS A 696 1.20 -4.83 0.57
C HIS A 696 1.70 -3.67 -0.29
N PHE A 697 2.71 -3.92 -1.12
CA PHE A 697 3.26 -2.92 -2.03
C PHE A 697 2.12 -2.30 -2.86
N HIS A 698 1.72 -1.08 -2.52
CA HIS A 698 0.74 -0.35 -3.31
C HIS A 698 1.44 0.21 -4.55
N PRO A 699 0.98 -0.15 -5.77
CA PRO A 699 1.53 0.40 -7.01
C PRO A 699 1.42 1.93 -7.09
N SER A 700 0.66 2.58 -6.21
CA SER A 700 0.56 4.03 -6.08
C SER A 700 1.87 4.73 -5.70
N GLN A 701 2.90 4.00 -5.24
CA GLN A 701 4.25 4.54 -5.03
C GLN A 701 5.03 4.71 -6.35
N LEU A 702 4.65 4.01 -7.41
CA LEU A 702 5.20 4.19 -8.74
C LEU A 702 4.33 5.18 -9.51
N SER A 703 4.96 6.11 -10.23
CA SER A 703 4.22 6.93 -11.18
C SER A 703 3.55 6.04 -12.25
N ASN A 704 2.39 6.45 -12.76
CA ASN A 704 1.76 5.76 -13.91
C ASN A 704 2.72 5.65 -15.12
N GLN A 705 3.72 6.54 -15.20
CA GLN A 705 4.72 6.53 -16.26
C GLN A 705 5.77 5.44 -16.07
N THR A 706 6.23 5.19 -14.83
CA THR A 706 7.23 4.14 -14.54
C THR A 706 6.64 2.74 -14.70
N GLN A 707 5.39 2.53 -14.31
CA GLN A 707 4.69 1.25 -14.57
C GLN A 707 4.53 0.99 -16.07
N LEU A 708 4.18 2.03 -16.84
CA LEU A 708 4.08 1.92 -18.30
C LEU A 708 5.46 1.67 -18.93
N ALA A 709 6.53 2.26 -18.38
CA ALA A 709 7.89 1.98 -18.82
C ALA A 709 8.28 0.51 -18.56
N PHE A 710 7.99 -0.03 -17.37
CA PHE A 710 8.24 -1.44 -17.04
C PHE A 710 7.44 -2.38 -17.94
N ALA A 711 6.14 -2.14 -18.14
CA ALA A 711 5.29 -2.97 -18.99
C ALA A 711 5.77 -3.00 -20.44
N LYS A 712 6.08 -1.83 -21.02
CA LYS A 712 6.60 -1.73 -22.39
C LYS A 712 8.00 -2.33 -22.54
N LEU A 713 8.85 -2.18 -21.52
CA LEU A 713 10.19 -2.76 -21.55
C LEU A 713 10.11 -4.29 -21.44
N LEU A 714 9.25 -4.81 -20.57
CA LEU A 714 8.98 -6.23 -20.44
C LEU A 714 8.48 -6.82 -21.77
N GLU A 715 7.53 -6.16 -22.43
CA GLU A 715 7.04 -6.56 -23.75
C GLU A 715 8.17 -6.60 -24.80
N LEU A 716 9.04 -5.59 -24.82
CA LEU A 716 10.18 -5.53 -25.72
C LEU A 716 11.19 -6.67 -25.46
N VAL A 717 11.53 -6.92 -24.19
CA VAL A 717 12.45 -7.99 -23.79
C VAL A 717 11.86 -9.37 -24.10
N GLN A 718 10.57 -9.59 -23.81
CA GLN A 718 9.88 -10.85 -24.09
C GLN A 718 9.82 -11.13 -25.60
N ARG A 719 9.51 -10.13 -26.43
CA ARG A 719 9.56 -10.28 -27.91
C ARG A 719 10.94 -10.71 -28.37
N PHE A 720 12.01 -10.08 -27.85
CA PHE A 720 13.39 -10.44 -28.22
C PHE A 720 13.78 -11.85 -27.75
N LEU A 721 13.34 -12.26 -26.55
CA LEU A 721 13.56 -13.61 -26.04
C LEU A 721 12.84 -14.68 -26.87
N GLN A 722 11.64 -14.37 -27.39
CA GLN A 722 10.86 -15.25 -28.26
C GLN A 722 11.48 -15.39 -29.66
N THR A 723 11.98 -14.30 -30.24
CA THR A 723 12.66 -14.35 -31.56
C THR A 723 13.97 -15.14 -31.52
N GLY A 724 14.64 -15.17 -30.37
CA GLY A 724 15.84 -16.00 -30.17
C GLY A 724 15.54 -17.50 -30.09
N THR A 725 14.41 -17.89 -29.49
CA THR A 725 14.01 -19.31 -29.38
C THR A 725 13.54 -19.91 -30.70
N ASP A 726 12.88 -19.12 -31.56
CA ASP A 726 12.42 -19.59 -32.87
C ASP A 726 13.59 -19.81 -33.85
N ALA A 727 14.68 -19.05 -33.72
CA ALA A 727 15.89 -19.24 -34.51
C ALA A 727 16.62 -20.56 -34.17
N ASP A 728 16.63 -20.96 -32.89
CA ASP A 728 17.24 -22.23 -32.45
C ASP A 728 16.41 -23.44 -32.92
N VAL A 729 15.07 -23.36 -32.90
CA VAL A 729 14.17 -24.42 -33.42
C VAL A 729 14.24 -24.52 -34.96
N ALA A 730 14.25 -23.37 -35.65
CA ALA A 730 14.42 -23.32 -37.11
C ALA A 730 15.79 -23.86 -37.55
N SER A 731 16.85 -23.66 -36.76
CA SER A 731 18.18 -24.21 -37.05
C SER A 731 18.25 -25.73 -36.91
N GLN A 732 17.49 -26.33 -35.98
CA GLN A 732 17.39 -27.79 -35.85
C GLN A 732 16.51 -28.42 -36.95
N GLN A 733 15.47 -27.73 -37.43
CA GLN A 733 14.65 -28.21 -38.55
C GLN A 733 15.30 -27.99 -39.93
N ALA A 734 16.14 -26.95 -40.09
CA ALA A 734 16.87 -26.69 -41.33
C ALA A 734 18.03 -27.68 -41.59
N LEU A 735 18.48 -28.43 -40.58
CA LEU A 735 19.48 -29.49 -40.72
C LEU A 735 18.94 -30.76 -41.42
N LEU A 736 17.64 -30.82 -41.71
CA LEU A 736 16.97 -31.94 -42.38
C LEU A 736 16.48 -31.66 -43.80
N SER A 737 16.68 -30.44 -44.36
CA SER A 737 16.22 -30.15 -45.73
C SER A 737 17.15 -29.24 -46.53
N THR A 738 17.79 -29.85 -47.54
CA THR A 738 18.15 -29.34 -48.87
C THR A 738 18.81 -27.95 -49.04
N LYS A 739 20.08 -28.01 -49.47
CA LYS A 739 20.96 -27.14 -50.30
C LYS A 739 20.69 -25.65 -50.63
N ASP A 740 19.54 -25.04 -50.35
CA ASP A 740 19.28 -23.62 -50.69
C ASP A 740 19.17 -22.70 -49.44
N ALA A 741 19.63 -23.16 -48.28
CA ALA A 741 19.51 -22.42 -47.02
C ALA A 741 20.56 -21.30 -46.83
N SER A 742 21.63 -21.24 -47.65
CA SER A 742 22.76 -20.34 -47.39
C SER A 742 22.46 -18.84 -47.61
N THR A 743 21.47 -18.51 -48.45
CA THR A 743 21.14 -17.12 -48.78
C THR A 743 20.05 -16.52 -47.89
N ALA A 744 19.18 -17.33 -47.29
CA ALA A 744 18.16 -16.88 -46.33
C ALA A 744 18.68 -16.79 -44.88
N LEU A 745 19.67 -17.60 -44.51
CA LEU A 745 20.31 -17.58 -43.18
C LEU A 745 21.23 -16.36 -42.95
N ALA A 746 21.59 -15.62 -44.01
CA ALA A 746 22.43 -14.43 -43.91
C ALA A 746 21.62 -13.16 -43.58
N GLN A 747 20.33 -13.08 -43.92
CA GLN A 747 19.50 -11.89 -43.68
C GLN A 747 18.80 -11.87 -42.31
N VAL A 748 18.68 -13.01 -41.62
CA VAL A 748 18.11 -13.07 -40.26
C VAL A 748 19.17 -12.78 -39.18
N ARG A 749 20.47 -12.86 -39.53
CA ARG A 749 21.59 -12.76 -38.58
C ARG A 749 22.13 -11.34 -38.33
N THR A 750 21.53 -10.31 -38.93
CA THR A 750 22.13 -8.95 -38.97
C THR A 750 21.48 -7.90 -38.06
N ASP A 751 20.35 -8.17 -37.39
CA ASP A 751 19.84 -7.26 -36.38
C ASP A 751 20.34 -7.70 -34.99
N LYS A 752 21.45 -7.12 -34.53
CA LYS A 752 22.03 -7.32 -33.17
C LYS A 752 21.11 -6.85 -32.03
N GLY A 753 19.81 -6.64 -32.28
CA GLY A 753 18.89 -6.02 -31.34
C GLY A 753 19.31 -4.60 -30.98
N VAL A 754 19.81 -3.83 -31.95
CA VAL A 754 20.19 -2.42 -31.78
C VAL A 754 18.95 -1.63 -31.40
N LEU A 755 19.02 -0.92 -30.28
CA LEU A 755 17.87 -0.19 -29.74
C LEU A 755 17.73 1.16 -30.42
N THR A 756 16.50 1.48 -30.83
CA THR A 756 16.16 2.83 -31.30
C THR A 756 16.22 3.84 -30.16
N ILE A 757 16.37 5.14 -30.48
CA ILE A 757 16.39 6.24 -29.47
C ILE A 757 15.17 6.18 -28.54
N ALA A 758 13.99 5.82 -29.07
CA ALA A 758 12.77 5.67 -28.27
C ALA A 758 12.83 4.48 -27.29
N GLN A 759 13.46 3.37 -27.70
CA GLN A 759 13.66 2.21 -26.85
C GLN A 759 14.76 2.45 -25.80
N LEU A 760 15.83 3.19 -26.14
CA LEU A 760 16.83 3.62 -25.15
C LEU A 760 16.23 4.55 -24.09
N ALA A 761 15.36 5.48 -24.50
CA ALA A 761 14.61 6.32 -23.56
C ALA A 761 13.68 5.50 -22.64
N LEU A 762 13.16 4.37 -23.14
CA LEU A 762 12.36 3.44 -22.35
C LEU A 762 13.19 2.71 -21.29
N VAL A 763 14.39 2.25 -21.66
CA VAL A 763 15.35 1.61 -20.76
C VAL A 763 15.80 2.59 -19.68
N GLU A 764 16.09 3.85 -20.04
CA GLU A 764 16.45 4.90 -19.09
C GLU A 764 15.30 5.22 -18.11
N ALA A 765 14.06 5.29 -18.60
CA ALA A 765 12.88 5.48 -17.74
C ALA A 765 12.67 4.31 -16.75
N ALA A 766 12.88 3.08 -17.21
CA ALA A 766 12.86 1.90 -16.34
C ALA A 766 13.99 1.93 -15.32
N LYS A 767 15.20 2.31 -15.72
CA LYS A 767 16.35 2.46 -14.82
C LYS A 767 16.03 3.41 -13.67
N GLN A 768 15.48 4.59 -13.98
CA GLN A 768 15.10 5.58 -12.96
C GLN A 768 14.05 5.02 -11.99
N GLY A 769 13.10 4.23 -12.48
CA GLY A 769 12.12 3.53 -11.63
C GLY A 769 12.76 2.51 -10.69
N ILE A 770 13.74 1.73 -11.17
CA ILE A 770 14.46 0.74 -10.34
C ILE A 770 15.36 1.44 -9.30
N VAL A 771 16.05 2.52 -9.66
CA VAL A 771 16.88 3.31 -8.74
C VAL A 771 16.06 3.80 -7.52
N GLN A 772 14.81 4.19 -7.73
CA GLN A 772 13.91 4.59 -6.63
C GLN A 772 13.50 3.43 -5.71
N LEU A 773 13.51 2.18 -6.21
CA LEU A 773 13.09 1.01 -5.46
C LEU A 773 14.23 0.32 -4.72
N ILE A 774 15.48 0.55 -5.13
CA ILE A 774 16.67 -0.12 -4.61
C ILE A 774 16.88 0.09 -3.11
N GLU A 775 16.52 1.27 -2.58
CA GLU A 775 16.63 1.56 -1.15
C GLU A 775 15.80 0.58 -0.30
N LYS A 776 14.64 0.17 -0.82
CA LYS A 776 13.75 -0.80 -0.15
C LYS A 776 14.02 -2.24 -0.58
N ARG A 777 14.54 -2.45 -1.79
CA ARG A 777 14.79 -3.78 -2.39
C ARG A 777 16.21 -3.85 -2.98
N PRO A 778 17.24 -4.12 -2.15
CA PRO A 778 18.61 -4.21 -2.63
C PRO A 778 18.84 -5.38 -3.61
N ALA A 779 17.93 -6.35 -3.69
CA ALA A 779 17.99 -7.44 -4.67
C ALA A 779 17.92 -6.95 -6.13
N LEU A 780 17.32 -5.79 -6.40
CA LEU A 780 17.16 -5.23 -7.75
C LEU A 780 18.47 -4.71 -8.37
N VAL A 781 19.59 -4.71 -7.64
CA VAL A 781 20.90 -4.27 -8.15
C VAL A 781 21.35 -5.08 -9.36
N ALA A 782 21.00 -6.38 -9.40
CA ALA A 782 21.29 -7.21 -10.56
C ALA A 782 20.53 -6.73 -11.80
N ALA A 783 19.23 -6.44 -11.68
CA ALA A 783 18.43 -5.90 -12.78
C ALA A 783 18.95 -4.52 -13.22
N LEU A 784 19.37 -3.68 -12.27
CA LEU A 784 19.97 -2.37 -12.56
C LEU A 784 21.28 -2.49 -13.36
N ALA A 785 22.13 -3.46 -13.01
CA ALA A 785 23.37 -3.74 -13.76
C ALA A 785 23.06 -4.09 -15.22
N VAL A 786 22.03 -4.90 -15.45
CA VAL A 786 21.59 -5.27 -16.80
C VAL A 786 21.07 -4.06 -17.57
N LEU A 787 20.28 -3.19 -16.94
CA LEU A 787 19.77 -1.97 -17.59
C LEU A 787 20.90 -1.00 -17.97
N GLU A 788 21.86 -0.77 -17.08
CA GLU A 788 23.02 0.06 -17.41
C GLU A 788 23.87 -0.58 -18.52
N GLN A 789 24.00 -1.92 -18.57
CA GLN A 789 24.75 -2.59 -19.65
C GLN A 789 24.05 -2.39 -21.00
N ILE A 790 22.71 -2.47 -21.03
CA ILE A 790 21.91 -2.20 -22.22
C ILE A 790 22.09 -0.75 -22.69
N LEU A 791 22.17 0.22 -21.78
CA LEU A 791 22.40 1.63 -22.13
C LEU A 791 23.81 1.88 -22.65
N LEU A 792 24.81 1.20 -22.09
CA LEU A 792 26.21 1.33 -22.47
C LEU A 792 26.48 0.68 -23.85
N GLU A 793 25.97 -0.53 -24.09
CA GLU A 793 26.14 -1.23 -25.37
C GLU A 793 25.10 -0.85 -26.44
N GLN A 794 24.02 -0.16 -26.07
CA GLN A 794 22.90 0.25 -26.93
C GLN A 794 22.19 -0.90 -27.67
N GLN A 795 22.28 -2.12 -27.15
CA GLN A 795 21.72 -3.33 -27.75
C GLN A 795 21.21 -4.30 -26.66
N LEU A 796 20.29 -5.18 -27.03
CA LEU A 796 19.78 -6.22 -26.12
C LEU A 796 20.70 -7.45 -26.04
N GLN A 797 21.46 -7.73 -27.10
CA GLN A 797 22.40 -8.85 -27.11
C GLN A 797 23.69 -8.45 -26.37
N LEU A 798 23.70 -8.68 -25.06
CA LEU A 798 24.81 -8.28 -24.19
C LEU A 798 26.03 -9.19 -24.35
N SER A 799 27.20 -8.59 -24.49
CA SER A 799 28.48 -9.30 -24.67
C SER A 799 28.89 -10.18 -23.48
N GLN A 800 28.51 -9.77 -22.26
CA GLN A 800 29.00 -10.36 -21.00
C GLN A 800 27.99 -11.28 -20.28
N CYS A 801 26.78 -11.51 -20.82
CA CYS A 801 25.79 -12.31 -20.09
C CYS A 801 24.64 -12.88 -20.96
N ARG A 802 24.60 -14.22 -21.08
CA ARG A 802 23.60 -14.94 -21.90
C ARG A 802 22.21 -15.05 -21.25
N ALA A 803 22.12 -14.98 -19.92
CA ALA A 803 20.86 -15.15 -19.16
C ALA A 803 20.30 -13.85 -18.55
N CYS A 804 20.99 -12.72 -18.71
CA CYS A 804 20.65 -11.47 -18.03
C CYS A 804 19.29 -10.90 -18.44
N LEU A 805 18.89 -11.06 -19.70
CA LEU A 805 17.57 -10.63 -20.16
C LEU A 805 16.42 -11.44 -19.53
N ARG A 806 16.62 -12.73 -19.26
CA ARG A 806 15.61 -13.56 -18.56
C ARG A 806 15.46 -13.16 -17.10
N LEU A 807 16.58 -12.86 -16.43
CA LEU A 807 16.58 -12.31 -15.07
C LEU A 807 15.83 -10.97 -15.04
N LEU A 808 16.17 -10.05 -15.95
CA LEU A 808 15.52 -8.75 -16.06
C LEU A 808 14.01 -8.89 -16.29
N ALA A 809 13.57 -9.80 -17.18
CA ALA A 809 12.16 -10.05 -17.43
C ALA A 809 11.43 -10.53 -16.16
N GLY A 810 12.01 -11.48 -15.43
CA GLY A 810 11.42 -12.00 -14.18
C GLY A 810 11.29 -10.92 -13.09
N GLU A 811 12.33 -10.09 -12.92
CA GLU A 811 12.29 -8.98 -11.95
C GLU A 811 11.26 -7.91 -12.36
N LEU A 812 11.16 -7.56 -13.65
CA LEU A 812 10.15 -6.61 -14.14
C LEU A 812 8.72 -7.13 -13.97
N GLU A 813 8.49 -8.43 -14.16
CA GLU A 813 7.19 -9.07 -13.96
C GLU A 813 6.75 -9.02 -12.49
N GLN A 814 7.67 -9.25 -11.55
CA GLN A 814 7.40 -9.11 -10.11
C GLN A 814 7.08 -7.67 -9.67
N LEU A 815 7.46 -6.67 -10.47
CA LEU A 815 7.22 -5.24 -10.22
C LEU A 815 5.89 -4.74 -10.81
N LEU A 816 5.24 -5.51 -11.68
CA LEU A 816 3.95 -5.16 -12.28
C LEU A 816 2.78 -5.72 -11.46
N PRO A 817 1.63 -5.01 -11.38
CA PRO A 817 0.47 -5.51 -10.67
C PRO A 817 -0.07 -6.78 -11.35
N GLN A 818 -0.53 -7.75 -10.57
CA GLN A 818 -1.20 -8.91 -11.13
C GLN A 818 -2.44 -8.48 -11.93
N PRO A 819 -2.73 -9.13 -13.08
CA PRO A 819 -3.86 -8.78 -13.90
C PRO A 819 -5.16 -8.96 -13.11
N LEU A 820 -5.85 -7.84 -12.82
CA LEU A 820 -7.19 -7.86 -12.23
C LEU A 820 -8.17 -8.42 -13.26
N ALA A 821 -8.74 -9.59 -12.97
CA ALA A 821 -9.87 -10.10 -13.74
C ALA A 821 -11.06 -9.12 -13.63
N THR A 822 -11.61 -8.69 -14.76
CA THR A 822 -12.78 -7.81 -14.79
C THR A 822 -14.00 -8.56 -14.22
N PRO A 823 -14.73 -8.02 -13.23
CA PRO A 823 -15.87 -8.71 -12.65
C PRO A 823 -16.99 -8.86 -13.69
N HIS A 824 -17.37 -10.12 -13.97
CA HIS A 824 -18.60 -10.47 -14.67
C HIS A 824 -19.76 -10.46 -13.69
N SER A 825 -20.48 -9.33 -13.62
CA SER A 825 -21.94 -9.20 -13.43
C SER A 825 -22.28 -7.90 -12.68
N LYS A 826 -23.27 -7.18 -13.21
CA LYS A 826 -23.97 -6.11 -12.47
C LYS A 826 -24.93 -6.77 -11.49
N VAL A 827 -24.81 -6.45 -10.21
CA VAL A 827 -25.80 -6.78 -9.18
C VAL A 827 -27.15 -6.17 -9.59
N THR A 828 -28.20 -6.98 -9.65
CA THR A 828 -29.57 -6.58 -10.02
C THR A 828 -30.32 -5.91 -8.87
N ASP A 829 -31.13 -4.91 -9.21
CA ASP A 829 -31.91 -4.04 -8.32
C ASP A 829 -33.06 -4.75 -7.56
N PHE A 830 -32.73 -5.55 -6.55
CA PHE A 830 -33.73 -6.24 -5.71
C PHE A 830 -34.43 -5.31 -4.67
N ILE A 831 -33.97 -4.07 -4.53
CA ILE A 831 -34.38 -3.16 -3.43
C ILE A 831 -35.69 -2.40 -3.75
N HIS A 832 -36.10 -2.29 -5.02
CA HIS A 832 -37.18 -1.37 -5.42
C HIS A 832 -38.63 -1.90 -5.27
N GLN A 833 -38.84 -3.14 -4.82
CA GLN A 833 -40.18 -3.77 -4.82
C GLN A 833 -40.79 -4.01 -3.43
N GLN A 834 -40.16 -3.58 -2.34
CA GLN A 834 -40.70 -3.83 -1.00
C GLN A 834 -41.90 -2.89 -0.68
N PRO A 835 -43.10 -3.42 -0.43
CA PRO A 835 -44.31 -2.62 -0.17
C PRO A 835 -44.22 -1.79 1.12
N LEU A 836 -43.40 -2.21 2.08
CA LEU A 836 -43.19 -1.53 3.36
C LEU A 836 -42.53 -0.15 3.20
N ILE A 837 -41.57 -0.04 2.27
CA ILE A 837 -40.88 1.23 1.93
C ILE A 837 -41.86 2.19 1.23
N LYS A 838 -42.79 1.65 0.44
CA LYS A 838 -43.80 2.43 -0.27
C LYS A 838 -44.86 3.01 0.69
N HIS A 839 -45.30 2.21 1.67
CA HIS A 839 -46.23 2.66 2.71
C HIS A 839 -45.62 3.70 3.65
N TYR A 840 -44.35 3.52 4.04
CA TYR A 840 -43.63 4.51 4.85
C TYR A 840 -43.41 5.83 4.09
N GLY A 841 -43.14 5.77 2.78
CA GLY A 841 -43.08 6.94 1.91
C GLY A 841 -44.40 7.72 1.86
N GLN A 842 -45.53 7.03 1.73
CA GLN A 842 -46.87 7.66 1.75
C GLN A 842 -47.19 8.32 3.09
N PHE A 843 -46.86 7.66 4.21
CA PHE A 843 -47.04 8.23 5.54
C PHE A 843 -46.28 9.56 5.75
N LEU A 844 -45.07 9.68 5.19
CA LEU A 844 -44.29 10.90 5.27
C LEU A 844 -44.82 12.01 4.35
N GLU A 845 -45.38 11.68 3.18
CA GLU A 845 -46.05 12.65 2.29
C GLU A 845 -47.30 13.25 2.94
N ASP A 846 -48.05 12.48 3.73
CA ASP A 846 -49.26 12.96 4.40
C ASP A 846 -48.97 13.86 5.63
N ASN A 847 -47.73 13.89 6.13
CA ASN A 847 -47.32 14.57 7.36
C ASN A 847 -46.25 15.68 7.17
N LEU A 848 -45.85 15.98 5.93
CA LEU A 848 -44.98 17.10 5.54
C LEU A 848 -45.81 18.20 4.86
#